data_AF-A0A0N5CCE1-F1
#
_entry.id   AF-A0A0N5CCE1-F1
#
_cell.length_a   1.000
_cell.length_b   1.000
_cell.length_c   1.000
_cell.angle_alpha   90.00
_cell.angle_beta   90.00
_cell.angle_gamma   90.00
#
_symmetry.space_group_name_H-M   'P 1'
#
loop_
_entity.id
_entity.type
_entity.pdbx_description
1 polymer ?
#
loop_
_entity_poly.entity_id
_entity_poly.type
_entity_poly.pdbx_seq_one_letter_code
_entity_poly.pdbx_strand_id
1 'polypeptide(L)'
;MNVKCSVCLDEINFSEFTSHIDSHISGTGILKKNLKLKCLQNSASNCYNKEFSFAYFKKHFSNVHNSEVAMESNNNYEDIPLSSNINMDEMEEIIIDDINMDEVEEIIIDDINIIEEETNDFELYDNFEDDDFDNEFTLSPEVESFVQEIFSNSMQHKVVDNSINNCLKLLKCINNAVNIKAKLKKCIEELSSLNTYVKRSKIITSKRDGIIKKEVNTDKGVFPCYYFNIISRIKLLLSNNDFKRHLEFSHDIKKNVYDSYLCGEYIQKIKNDVIRKYNVADPKILYIVTYSDDYNVTSRSSIQNSNNSSVTAGYFYFLNMNEDVSSRLESIFQFYVGPSCISKYSNDEPFRTMKEYFNEINDSVINIGLEQYFIRHVLHAGDNLELKKYHNIESGFRGRDSQPCRLCKTIGSNFPLMTRECLIPQCSVGVSDPSYFVDITHDFFLGAAVYFFKIVFTKLNSRRLISVETLNETIKNINFQDHDKPNYFKDLNNIYQNSGQMKSFFTFFPVILKRSLINENDSLEFIKTLLISYENIRKIMEIINSPIIHEIDLISLEKLIEIYIKFLRDERSEDESSRKMVIKYKEHILIHYISAIKKLGNLKKFSTIRCEAAHQQGKRMIQLSNNKKDICLTLARKKQLDFSYKIGKTNYFNIQKEKLRINDHILLLNKKYHQTSRNMPSESKYFCCKVTDVFEDKIIVNKLQFVVKIGSMYAFDDSNEYLTIEDIYSWDVRKQNAFYFMENFSFLYFMKIGSFQMY
;
A
#
# COMPACT_ATOMS: atom_id res chain seq x y z
N MET A 1 16.59 52.55 2.85
CA MET A 1 16.03 52.30 4.20
C MET A 1 17.11 51.64 5.05
N ASN A 2 17.36 52.12 6.26
CA ASN A 2 18.47 51.62 7.10
C ASN A 2 18.03 50.41 7.93
N VAL A 3 18.89 49.39 8.03
CA VAL A 3 18.73 48.18 8.83
C VAL A 3 19.89 48.10 9.80
N LYS A 4 19.62 47.87 11.08
CA LYS A 4 20.66 47.72 12.10
C LYS A 4 21.21 46.30 12.10
N CYS A 5 22.50 46.13 11.84
CA CYS A 5 23.15 44.82 11.88
C CYS A 5 23.28 44.34 13.33
N SER A 6 22.82 43.13 13.65
CA SER A 6 22.94 42.58 15.00
C SER A 6 24.36 42.17 15.39
N VAL A 7 25.29 42.13 14.42
CA VAL A 7 26.68 41.71 14.62
C VAL A 7 27.58 42.91 14.93
N CYS A 8 27.54 43.97 14.12
CA CYS A 8 28.35 45.18 14.33
C CYS A 8 27.57 46.37 14.94
N LEU A 9 26.24 46.27 15.01
CA LEU A 9 25.34 47.33 15.49
C LEU A 9 25.23 48.57 14.57
N ASP A 10 25.86 48.56 13.40
CA ASP A 10 25.76 49.66 12.42
C ASP A 10 24.40 49.70 11.73
N GLU A 11 23.95 50.92 11.38
CA GLU A 11 22.81 51.14 10.50
C GLU A 11 23.26 51.15 9.04
N ILE A 12 22.76 50.20 8.25
CA ILE A 12 23.20 49.97 6.86
C ILE A 12 22.01 50.14 5.92
N ASN A 13 22.21 50.81 4.80
CA ASN A 13 21.18 50.88 3.77
C ASN A 13 20.89 49.46 3.23
N PHE A 14 19.62 49.08 3.10
CA PHE A 14 19.23 47.75 2.65
C PHE A 14 19.86 47.34 1.30
N SER A 15 20.12 48.30 0.41
CA SER A 15 20.84 48.07 -0.85
C SER A 15 22.27 47.54 -0.64
N GLU A 16 22.92 47.93 0.46
CA GLU A 16 24.28 47.52 0.83
C GLU A 16 24.30 46.34 1.81
N PHE A 17 23.14 45.93 2.32
CA PHE A 17 23.02 44.92 3.37
C PHE A 17 23.62 43.55 3.00
N THR A 18 23.50 43.14 1.72
CA THR A 18 24.08 41.87 1.27
C THR A 18 25.61 41.95 1.28
N SER A 19 26.19 43.02 0.74
CA SER A 19 27.64 43.24 0.73
C SER A 19 28.21 43.39 2.14
N HIS A 20 27.50 44.08 3.03
CA HIS A 20 27.88 44.23 4.44
C HIS A 20 27.91 42.88 5.18
N ILE A 21 26.88 42.04 5.04
CA ILE A 21 26.86 40.69 5.63
C ILE A 21 27.98 39.82 5.07
N ASP A 22 28.29 39.95 3.78
CA ASP A 22 29.34 39.16 3.12
C ASP A 22 30.75 39.55 3.62
N SER A 23 30.97 40.84 3.90
CA SER A 23 32.20 41.32 4.53
C SER A 23 32.38 40.80 5.97
N HIS A 24 31.30 40.69 6.75
CA HIS A 24 31.39 40.16 8.11
C HIS A 24 31.51 38.63 8.16
N ILE A 25 30.88 37.91 7.23
CA ILE A 25 30.99 36.45 7.16
C ILE A 25 32.41 36.02 6.79
N SER A 26 33.03 36.71 5.84
CA SER A 26 34.40 36.42 5.40
C SER A 26 35.42 36.61 6.53
N GLY A 27 35.17 37.52 7.48
CA GLY A 27 36.03 37.73 8.65
C GLY A 27 35.74 36.86 9.89
N THR A 28 34.54 36.27 10.00
CA THR A 28 34.09 35.62 11.26
C THR A 28 33.97 34.09 11.18
N GLY A 29 34.01 33.50 9.98
CA GLY A 29 33.81 32.06 9.79
C GLY A 29 32.37 31.58 10.03
N ILE A 30 31.43 32.49 10.31
CA ILE A 30 30.02 32.16 10.53
C ILE A 30 29.35 31.86 9.19
N LEU A 31 28.87 30.63 8.99
CA LEU A 31 28.12 30.28 7.77
C LEU A 31 26.83 31.11 7.67
N LYS A 32 26.59 31.69 6.49
CA LYS A 32 25.41 32.50 6.08
C LYS A 32 24.06 31.93 6.53
N LYS A 33 23.93 30.59 6.56
CA LYS A 33 22.73 29.85 6.99
C LYS A 33 22.44 29.92 8.49
N ASN A 34 23.43 30.25 9.32
CA ASN A 34 23.32 30.30 10.77
C ASN A 34 23.02 31.72 11.30
N LEU A 35 22.98 32.74 10.43
CA LEU A 35 22.63 34.10 10.81
C LEU A 35 21.13 34.24 11.11
N LYS A 36 20.84 34.79 12.29
CA LYS A 36 19.50 35.17 12.76
C LYS A 36 19.37 36.68 12.71
N LEU A 37 18.42 37.18 11.92
CA LEU A 37 18.16 38.61 11.74
C LEU A 37 16.84 39.01 12.39
N LYS A 38 16.79 40.16 13.06
CA LYS A 38 15.56 40.69 13.66
C LYS A 38 15.06 41.89 12.87
N CYS A 39 13.75 41.94 12.59
CA CYS A 39 13.12 43.15 12.06
C CYS A 39 12.88 44.13 13.22
N LEU A 40 13.49 45.32 13.17
CA LEU A 40 13.31 46.37 14.17
C LEU A 40 12.24 47.40 13.78
N GLN A 41 11.58 47.22 12.63
CA GLN A 41 10.56 48.15 12.21
C GLN A 41 9.23 47.89 12.90
N ASN A 42 8.70 48.94 13.50
CA ASN A 42 7.38 48.95 14.10
C ASN A 42 6.35 49.35 13.04
N SER A 43 6.24 48.57 11.96
CA SER A 43 5.15 48.73 10.99
C SER A 43 3.90 48.00 11.50
N ALA A 44 2.71 48.40 11.02
CA ALA A 44 1.39 47.84 11.40
C ALA A 44 1.23 46.31 11.21
N SER A 45 2.25 45.63 10.67
CA SER A 45 2.29 44.20 10.36
C SER A 45 2.81 43.28 11.49
N ASN A 46 2.97 43.75 12.74
CA ASN A 46 3.41 42.92 13.89
C ASN A 46 4.67 42.07 13.60
N CYS A 47 5.68 42.67 12.97
CA CYS A 47 6.96 42.01 12.65
C CYS A 47 8.12 42.37 13.59
N TYR A 48 7.91 43.34 14.49
CA TYR A 48 8.91 43.79 15.47
C TYR A 48 9.47 42.63 16.29
N ASN A 49 10.81 42.54 16.36
CA ASN A 49 11.59 41.53 17.09
C ASN A 49 11.45 40.06 16.64
N LYS A 50 10.81 39.77 15.49
CA LYS A 50 10.83 38.40 14.94
C LYS A 50 12.18 38.06 14.34
N GLU A 51 12.69 36.86 14.63
CA GLU A 51 13.93 36.33 14.06
C GLU A 51 13.67 35.60 12.75
N PHE A 52 14.48 35.90 11.74
CA PHE A 52 14.45 35.29 10.41
C PHE A 52 15.82 34.70 10.06
N SER A 53 15.83 33.62 9.27
CA SER A 53 17.05 33.27 8.54
C SER A 53 17.32 34.28 7.44
N PHE A 54 18.57 34.41 6.99
CA PHE A 54 18.96 35.38 5.96
C PHE A 54 18.07 35.33 4.70
N ALA A 55 17.79 34.12 4.19
CA ALA A 55 16.92 33.93 3.02
C ALA A 55 15.46 34.37 3.28
N TYR A 56 14.95 34.10 4.48
CA TYR A 56 13.59 34.46 4.86
C TYR A 56 13.46 35.96 5.13
N PHE A 57 14.51 36.61 5.64
CA PHE A 57 14.54 38.05 5.89
C PHE A 57 14.43 38.84 4.58
N LYS A 58 15.15 38.44 3.51
CA LYS A 58 15.02 39.06 2.17
C LYS A 58 13.58 38.99 1.63
N LYS A 59 12.94 37.81 1.78
CA LYS A 59 11.56 37.60 1.35
C LYS A 59 10.56 38.40 2.20
N HIS A 60 10.76 38.40 3.52
CA HIS A 60 9.97 39.21 4.44
C HIS A 60 10.04 40.71 4.08
N PHE A 61 11.25 41.23 3.86
CA PHE A 61 11.45 42.63 3.48
C PHE A 61 10.74 42.99 2.17
N SER A 62 10.96 42.19 1.13
CA SER A 62 10.34 42.42 -0.19
C SER A 62 8.81 42.44 -0.11
N ASN A 63 8.22 41.58 0.73
CA ASN A 63 6.78 41.43 0.81
C ASN A 63 6.10 42.43 1.76
N VAL A 64 6.78 42.90 2.80
CA VAL A 64 6.18 43.68 3.89
C VAL A 64 6.59 45.16 3.83
N HIS A 65 7.79 45.45 3.33
CA HIS A 65 8.37 46.79 3.39
C HIS A 65 8.65 47.42 2.02
N ASN A 66 8.59 46.64 0.93
CA ASN A 66 8.91 47.12 -0.43
C ASN A 66 7.69 47.26 -1.36
N SER A 67 6.51 47.52 -0.80
CA SER A 67 5.25 47.61 -1.56
C SER A 67 5.07 48.90 -2.39
N GLU A 68 6.02 49.84 -2.37
CA GLU A 68 5.91 51.13 -3.07
C GLU A 68 6.45 51.14 -4.51
N VAL A 69 6.86 49.99 -5.08
CA VAL A 69 7.37 49.93 -6.48
C VAL A 69 6.44 49.13 -7.42
N ALA A 70 5.28 48.66 -6.95
CA ALA A 70 4.35 47.86 -7.76
C ALA A 70 3.20 48.67 -8.40
N MET A 71 3.28 50.01 -8.41
CA MET A 71 2.30 50.89 -9.05
C MET A 71 3.01 51.91 -9.93
N GLU A 72 3.64 51.47 -11.02
CA GLU A 72 3.91 52.25 -12.25
C GLU A 72 4.82 51.45 -13.20
N SER A 73 4.25 50.50 -13.94
CA SER A 73 4.70 50.12 -15.30
C SER A 73 3.86 48.92 -15.79
N ASN A 74 2.96 49.16 -16.73
CA ASN A 74 2.84 48.39 -17.98
C ASN A 74 1.60 48.85 -18.76
N ASN A 75 1.80 49.92 -19.53
CA ASN A 75 1.12 50.12 -20.81
C ASN A 75 2.07 49.62 -21.92
N ASN A 76 1.49 48.87 -22.86
CA ASN A 76 1.83 48.69 -24.29
C ASN A 76 3.30 48.67 -24.75
N TYR A 77 3.71 47.54 -25.34
CA TYR A 77 4.48 47.40 -26.61
C TYR A 77 4.31 45.92 -27.04
N GLU A 78 3.46 45.61 -28.03
CA GLU A 78 3.75 45.48 -29.47
C GLU A 78 4.76 44.39 -29.84
N ASP A 79 4.26 43.45 -30.66
CA ASP A 79 4.95 42.36 -31.35
C ASP A 79 6.02 42.86 -32.33
N ILE A 80 7.20 42.24 -32.34
CA ILE A 80 8.00 41.98 -33.56
C ILE A 80 8.75 40.64 -33.41
N PRO A 81 8.74 39.75 -34.44
CA PRO A 81 9.36 38.41 -34.42
C PRO A 81 10.78 38.39 -35.01
N LEU A 82 11.58 37.39 -34.65
CA LEU A 82 12.76 36.88 -35.39
C LEU A 82 13.03 35.46 -34.83
N SER A 83 12.86 34.35 -35.56
CA SER A 83 13.58 33.86 -36.74
C SER A 83 15.10 33.81 -36.58
N SER A 84 15.62 32.62 -36.30
CA SER A 84 16.86 32.15 -36.94
C SER A 84 16.96 30.61 -36.87
N ASN A 85 16.82 30.00 -38.04
CA ASN A 85 17.39 28.70 -38.36
C ASN A 85 18.86 28.64 -37.91
N ILE A 86 19.22 27.58 -37.19
CA ILE A 86 20.55 27.00 -37.26
C ILE A 86 20.37 25.53 -37.58
N ASN A 87 20.72 25.19 -38.82
CA ASN A 87 21.00 23.84 -39.26
C ASN A 87 22.51 23.64 -39.08
N MET A 88 22.92 22.60 -38.35
CA MET A 88 24.26 22.02 -38.45
C MET A 88 24.15 20.53 -38.19
N ASP A 89 23.81 19.81 -39.25
CA ASP A 89 24.46 18.53 -39.53
C ASP A 89 25.98 18.77 -39.67
N GLU A 90 26.76 17.75 -39.29
CA GLU A 90 28.23 17.60 -39.44
C GLU A 90 29.12 18.23 -38.35
N MET A 91 29.46 17.43 -37.33
CA MET A 91 30.87 17.14 -37.00
C MET A 91 31.05 15.92 -36.07
N GLU A 92 31.55 14.85 -36.68
CA GLU A 92 32.61 13.92 -36.25
C GLU A 92 32.54 13.14 -34.92
N GLU A 93 32.33 11.82 -35.11
CA GLU A 93 33.17 10.71 -34.63
C GLU A 93 34.01 10.91 -33.36
N ILE A 94 33.59 10.24 -32.29
CA ILE A 94 34.50 9.74 -31.26
C ILE A 94 34.28 8.23 -31.13
N ILE A 95 35.30 7.50 -31.55
CA ILE A 95 35.52 6.07 -31.38
C ILE A 95 35.56 5.77 -29.88
N ILE A 96 34.75 4.82 -29.41
CA ILE A 96 34.92 4.17 -28.10
C ILE A 96 34.97 2.67 -28.36
N ASP A 97 36.09 2.09 -27.95
CA ASP A 97 36.52 0.71 -28.16
C ASP A 97 35.48 -0.32 -27.71
N ASP A 98 35.24 -1.29 -28.58
CA ASP A 98 34.54 -2.53 -28.28
C ASP A 98 35.35 -3.35 -27.26
N ILE A 99 34.71 -3.69 -26.14
CA ILE A 99 35.20 -4.75 -25.25
C ILE A 99 34.98 -6.06 -26.00
N ASN A 100 36.09 -6.69 -26.39
CA ASN A 100 36.12 -7.99 -27.04
C ASN A 100 35.58 -9.06 -26.07
N MET A 101 34.37 -9.56 -26.36
CA MET A 101 33.68 -10.58 -25.55
C MET A 101 34.37 -11.95 -25.61
N ASP A 102 35.29 -12.15 -26.57
CA ASP A 102 36.02 -13.40 -26.74
C ASP A 102 37.12 -13.59 -25.67
N GLU A 103 37.65 -12.51 -25.07
CA GLU A 103 38.63 -12.60 -23.96
C GLU A 103 37.99 -12.98 -22.61
N VAL A 104 36.66 -12.85 -22.48
CA VAL A 104 35.93 -13.20 -21.23
C VAL A 104 35.50 -14.68 -21.24
N GLU A 105 35.36 -15.30 -22.42
CA GLU A 105 35.11 -16.75 -22.52
C GLU A 105 36.37 -17.58 -22.23
N GLU A 106 37.57 -17.08 -22.54
CA GLU A 106 38.83 -17.79 -22.29
C GLU A 106 39.13 -17.94 -20.79
N ILE A 107 38.83 -16.91 -19.98
CA ILE A 107 39.03 -16.92 -18.52
C ILE A 107 38.08 -17.90 -17.80
N ILE A 108 36.90 -18.17 -18.37
CA ILE A 108 35.90 -19.08 -17.78
C ILE A 108 36.20 -20.55 -18.14
N ILE A 109 36.88 -20.80 -19.25
CA ILE A 109 37.25 -22.16 -19.68
C ILE A 109 38.46 -22.69 -18.90
N ASP A 110 39.41 -21.84 -18.53
CA ASP A 110 40.57 -22.24 -17.72
C ASP A 110 40.19 -22.63 -16.28
N ASP A 111 39.22 -21.96 -15.67
CA ASP A 111 38.72 -22.28 -14.32
C ASP A 111 37.89 -23.60 -14.27
N ILE A 112 37.37 -24.07 -15.41
CA ILE A 112 36.65 -25.34 -15.52
C ILE A 112 37.61 -26.51 -15.73
N ASN A 113 38.70 -26.32 -16.47
CA ASN A 113 39.70 -27.36 -16.72
C ASN A 113 40.55 -27.68 -15.47
N ILE A 114 40.76 -26.71 -14.58
CA ILE A 114 41.44 -26.92 -13.29
C ILE A 114 40.63 -27.85 -12.35
N ILE A 115 39.31 -27.94 -12.54
CA ILE A 115 38.43 -28.82 -11.73
C ILE A 115 38.40 -30.26 -12.27
N GLU A 116 38.66 -30.48 -13.56
CA GLU A 116 38.71 -31.82 -14.14
C GLU A 116 40.05 -32.54 -13.89
N GLU A 117 41.17 -31.80 -13.78
CA GLU A 117 42.48 -32.40 -13.50
C GLU A 117 42.68 -32.87 -12.04
N GLU A 118 41.98 -32.29 -11.06
CA GLU A 118 42.08 -32.71 -9.64
C GLU A 118 41.27 -33.99 -9.29
N THR A 119 40.58 -34.60 -10.26
CA THR A 119 39.74 -35.80 -10.02
C THR A 119 40.29 -37.13 -10.56
N ASN A 120 41.51 -37.13 -11.13
CA ASN A 120 42.12 -38.33 -11.72
C ASN A 120 43.04 -39.15 -10.80
N ASP A 121 43.23 -38.78 -9.53
CA ASP A 121 44.09 -39.54 -8.60
C ASP A 121 43.30 -40.44 -7.64
N PHE A 122 42.57 -41.43 -8.15
CA PHE A 122 42.16 -42.60 -7.35
C PHE A 122 42.03 -43.85 -8.24
N GLU A 123 43.14 -44.58 -8.42
CA GLU A 123 43.13 -45.92 -9.00
C GLU A 123 42.76 -46.99 -7.95
N LEU A 124 41.71 -47.75 -8.30
CA LEU A 124 41.48 -49.19 -8.17
C LEU A 124 41.51 -49.89 -6.79
N TYR A 125 40.42 -50.64 -6.52
CA TYR A 125 40.44 -52.11 -6.65
C TYR A 125 39.05 -52.64 -7.03
N ASP A 126 38.92 -53.11 -8.26
CA ASP A 126 37.87 -54.04 -8.68
C ASP A 126 38.32 -55.46 -8.35
N ASN A 127 37.43 -56.24 -7.72
CA ASN A 127 37.27 -57.69 -7.89
C ASN A 127 36.17 -58.14 -6.93
N PHE A 128 35.03 -58.58 -7.44
CA PHE A 128 34.32 -59.81 -7.05
C PHE A 128 33.14 -60.02 -8.01
N GLU A 129 33.21 -61.13 -8.77
CA GLU A 129 32.13 -61.69 -9.57
C GLU A 129 31.13 -62.45 -8.66
N ASP A 130 29.85 -62.34 -9.02
CA ASP A 130 28.67 -63.20 -8.81
C ASP A 130 28.53 -64.07 -7.55
N ASP A 131 27.47 -63.82 -6.76
CA ASP A 131 26.32 -64.75 -6.60
C ASP A 131 25.27 -64.23 -5.59
N ASP A 132 24.01 -64.60 -5.86
CA ASP A 132 22.75 -64.34 -5.14
C ASP A 132 22.83 -63.99 -3.63
N PHE A 133 22.32 -62.80 -3.26
CA PHE A 133 21.89 -62.53 -1.88
C PHE A 133 20.77 -61.47 -1.77
N ASP A 134 19.56 -61.94 -1.48
CA ASP A 134 18.48 -61.18 -0.82
C ASP A 134 18.81 -60.95 0.68
N ASN A 135 19.96 -60.33 0.96
CA ASN A 135 20.25 -59.84 2.31
C ASN A 135 19.95 -58.34 2.36
N GLU A 136 19.13 -57.93 3.34
CA GLU A 136 18.95 -56.53 3.72
C GLU A 136 20.32 -55.89 3.91
N PHE A 137 20.71 -55.05 2.94
CA PHE A 137 21.92 -54.25 3.01
C PHE A 137 21.80 -53.31 4.20
N THR A 138 22.49 -53.65 5.28
CA THR A 138 22.75 -52.74 6.39
C THR A 138 23.78 -51.75 5.91
N LEU A 139 23.40 -50.47 5.89
CA LEU A 139 24.34 -49.38 5.63
C LEU A 139 25.46 -49.48 6.67
N SER A 140 26.69 -49.14 6.27
CA SER A 140 27.72 -48.98 7.30
C SER A 140 27.27 -47.87 8.25
N PRO A 141 27.53 -47.99 9.56
CA PRO A 141 27.17 -46.97 10.54
C PRO A 141 27.66 -45.57 10.15
N GLU A 142 28.77 -45.45 9.40
CA GLU A 142 29.26 -44.17 8.89
C GLU A 142 28.35 -43.58 7.79
N VAL A 143 27.86 -44.40 6.86
CA VAL A 143 26.93 -43.94 5.81
C VAL A 143 25.57 -43.59 6.41
N GLU A 144 25.09 -44.37 7.38
CA GLU A 144 23.83 -44.11 8.06
C GLU A 144 23.92 -42.83 8.92
N SER A 145 25.04 -42.63 9.64
CA SER A 145 25.32 -41.42 10.40
C SER A 145 25.43 -40.18 9.49
N PHE A 146 26.11 -40.29 8.36
CA PHE A 146 26.24 -39.21 7.38
C PHE A 146 24.89 -38.85 6.73
N VAL A 147 24.07 -39.85 6.41
CA VAL A 147 22.71 -39.64 5.90
C VAL A 147 21.84 -38.96 6.97
N GLN A 148 21.91 -39.40 8.23
CA GLN A 148 21.22 -38.74 9.36
C GLN A 148 21.71 -37.31 9.59
N GLU A 149 23.01 -37.03 9.42
CA GLU A 149 23.58 -35.69 9.51
C GLU A 149 23.07 -34.77 8.39
N ILE A 150 22.98 -35.26 7.15
CA ILE A 150 22.38 -34.52 6.03
C ILE A 150 20.90 -34.22 6.32
N PHE A 151 20.14 -35.19 6.83
CA PHE A 151 18.74 -35.00 7.23
C PHE A 151 18.61 -33.96 8.35
N SER A 152 19.50 -33.99 9.35
CA SER A 152 19.54 -33.04 10.46
C SER A 152 19.85 -31.61 10.00
N ASN A 153 20.79 -31.46 9.06
CA ASN A 153 21.27 -30.17 8.57
C ASN A 153 20.33 -29.54 7.53
N SER A 154 19.63 -30.35 6.72
CA SER A 154 18.70 -29.87 5.68
C SER A 154 17.44 -29.17 6.22
N MET A 155 17.05 -29.42 7.47
CA MET A 155 15.95 -28.74 8.17
C MET A 155 16.27 -27.28 8.56
N GLN A 156 17.53 -26.85 8.47
CA GLN A 156 17.93 -25.46 8.67
C GLN A 156 17.91 -24.70 7.33
N HIS A 157 17.01 -23.74 7.19
CA HIS A 157 16.69 -22.98 5.95
C HIS A 157 17.87 -22.38 5.15
N LYS A 158 19.11 -22.35 5.67
CA LYS A 158 20.32 -21.87 4.98
C LYS A 158 21.13 -22.97 4.28
N VAL A 159 20.78 -24.25 4.45
CA VAL A 159 21.63 -25.37 4.02
C VAL A 159 21.07 -26.10 2.78
N VAL A 160 19.87 -25.75 2.30
CA VAL A 160 19.19 -26.51 1.24
C VAL A 160 20.05 -26.71 -0.03
N ASP A 161 20.84 -25.71 -0.44
CA ASP A 161 21.76 -25.83 -1.58
C ASP A 161 22.91 -26.80 -1.31
N ASN A 162 23.53 -26.72 -0.12
CA ASN A 162 24.57 -27.66 0.30
C ASN A 162 24.01 -29.07 0.49
N SER A 163 22.80 -29.21 1.02
CA SER A 163 22.11 -30.49 1.17
C SER A 163 21.80 -31.12 -0.19
N ILE A 164 21.33 -30.33 -1.18
CA ILE A 164 21.13 -30.83 -2.55
C ILE A 164 22.46 -31.25 -3.17
N ASN A 165 23.50 -30.43 -3.05
CA ASN A 165 24.82 -30.75 -3.59
C ASN A 165 25.45 -31.99 -2.93
N ASN A 166 25.28 -32.16 -1.62
CA ASN A 166 25.75 -33.34 -0.90
C ASN A 166 24.96 -34.59 -1.30
N CYS A 167 23.63 -34.50 -1.44
CA CYS A 167 22.82 -35.59 -1.96
C CYS A 167 23.20 -35.97 -3.39
N LEU A 168 23.53 -35.00 -4.26
CA LEU A 168 24.00 -35.24 -5.62
C LEU A 168 25.38 -35.90 -5.66
N LYS A 169 26.32 -35.48 -4.79
CA LYS A 169 27.63 -36.14 -4.63
C LYS A 169 27.45 -37.59 -4.16
N LEU A 170 26.60 -37.81 -3.15
CA LEU A 170 26.29 -39.15 -2.64
C LEU A 170 25.65 -40.04 -3.72
N LEU A 171 24.76 -39.48 -4.54
CA LEU A 171 24.13 -40.18 -5.65
C LEU A 171 25.15 -40.66 -6.70
N LYS A 172 26.24 -39.91 -6.91
CA LYS A 172 27.34 -40.27 -7.82
C LYS A 172 28.22 -41.38 -7.25
N CYS A 173 28.42 -41.44 -5.93
CA CYS A 173 29.28 -42.43 -5.29
C CYS A 173 28.61 -43.81 -5.12
N ILE A 174 27.28 -43.86 -5.09
CA ILE A 174 26.54 -45.12 -4.96
C ILE A 174 26.35 -45.70 -6.36
N ASN A 175 27.02 -46.80 -6.73
CA ASN A 175 26.80 -47.43 -8.05
C ASN A 175 25.72 -48.53 -8.02
N ASN A 176 25.68 -49.35 -6.96
CA ASN A 176 24.91 -50.62 -6.97
C ASN A 176 23.65 -50.66 -6.09
N ALA A 177 23.28 -49.58 -5.39
CA ALA A 177 22.08 -49.57 -4.52
C ALA A 177 20.88 -48.85 -5.16
N VAL A 178 20.14 -49.55 -6.00
CA VAL A 178 18.97 -49.03 -6.76
C VAL A 178 17.93 -48.35 -5.86
N ASN A 179 17.62 -48.97 -4.71
CA ASN A 179 16.63 -48.45 -3.77
C ASN A 179 17.09 -47.16 -3.07
N ILE A 180 18.38 -47.03 -2.77
CA ILE A 180 18.95 -45.82 -2.15
C ILE A 180 19.01 -44.68 -3.18
N LYS A 181 19.39 -44.98 -4.44
CA LYS A 181 19.31 -44.02 -5.55
C LYS A 181 17.91 -43.47 -5.73
N ALA A 182 16.88 -44.32 -5.67
CA ALA A 182 15.48 -43.89 -5.79
C ALA A 182 15.07 -42.97 -4.64
N LYS A 183 15.41 -43.32 -3.38
CA LYS A 183 15.14 -42.50 -2.20
C LYS A 183 15.89 -41.15 -2.25
N LEU A 184 17.17 -41.15 -2.63
CA LEU A 184 17.96 -39.92 -2.80
C LEU A 184 17.43 -39.04 -3.93
N LYS A 185 17.04 -39.61 -5.08
CA LYS A 185 16.40 -38.86 -6.17
C LYS A 185 15.11 -38.20 -5.71
N LYS A 186 14.24 -38.96 -5.03
CA LYS A 186 13.00 -38.42 -4.44
C LYS A 186 13.28 -37.32 -3.41
N CYS A 187 14.28 -37.50 -2.56
CA CYS A 187 14.70 -36.50 -1.58
C CYS A 187 15.28 -35.24 -2.25
N ILE A 188 16.06 -35.39 -3.33
CA ILE A 188 16.55 -34.27 -4.14
C ILE A 188 15.37 -33.56 -4.82
N GLU A 189 14.38 -34.27 -5.33
CA GLU A 189 13.16 -33.69 -5.91
C GLU A 189 12.36 -32.90 -4.87
N GLU A 190 12.18 -33.46 -3.67
CA GLU A 190 11.51 -32.82 -2.53
C GLU A 190 12.31 -31.60 -2.01
N LEU A 191 13.63 -31.72 -1.78
CA LEU A 191 14.50 -30.62 -1.38
C LEU A 191 14.59 -29.55 -2.47
N SER A 192 14.63 -29.93 -3.74
CA SER A 192 14.57 -29.00 -4.87
C SER A 192 13.20 -28.33 -4.98
N SER A 193 12.12 -28.97 -4.48
CA SER A 193 10.81 -28.34 -4.32
C SER A 193 10.76 -27.37 -3.14
N LEU A 194 11.53 -27.63 -2.08
CA LEU A 194 11.68 -26.77 -0.90
C LEU A 194 12.66 -25.61 -1.12
N ASN A 195 13.58 -25.74 -2.09
CA ASN A 195 14.52 -24.70 -2.49
C ASN A 195 13.82 -23.59 -3.28
N THR A 196 12.95 -22.88 -2.56
CA THR A 196 12.14 -21.79 -3.05
C THR A 196 13.00 -20.64 -3.57
N TYR A 197 14.27 -20.51 -3.16
CA TYR A 197 15.15 -19.42 -3.61
C TYR A 197 15.74 -19.68 -5.01
N VAL A 198 16.25 -20.88 -5.28
CA VAL A 198 16.79 -21.24 -6.61
C VAL A 198 15.67 -21.37 -7.64
N LYS A 199 14.52 -22.00 -7.29
CA LYS A 199 13.34 -22.00 -8.16
C LYS A 199 12.81 -20.59 -8.41
N ARG A 200 12.79 -19.71 -7.40
CA ARG A 200 12.46 -18.29 -7.61
C ARG A 200 13.43 -17.65 -8.59
N SER A 201 14.74 -17.74 -8.37
CA SER A 201 15.74 -17.10 -9.24
C SER A 201 15.64 -17.56 -10.70
N LYS A 202 15.51 -18.87 -10.98
CA LYS A 202 15.35 -19.41 -12.33
C LYS A 202 13.99 -19.10 -12.96
N ILE A 203 12.90 -19.04 -12.19
CA ILE A 203 11.57 -18.60 -12.68
C ILE A 203 11.58 -17.09 -12.99
N ILE A 204 12.31 -16.30 -12.20
CA ILE A 204 12.44 -14.84 -12.37
C ILE A 204 13.28 -14.49 -13.59
N THR A 205 14.35 -15.23 -13.88
CA THR A 205 15.26 -14.92 -14.99
C THR A 205 14.83 -15.51 -16.33
N SER A 206 14.10 -16.62 -16.35
CA SER A 206 13.82 -17.35 -17.59
C SER A 206 12.54 -16.94 -18.34
N LYS A 207 11.65 -16.12 -17.77
CA LYS A 207 10.40 -15.70 -18.46
C LYS A 207 10.16 -14.20 -18.36
N ARG A 208 10.50 -13.52 -19.46
CA ARG A 208 10.04 -12.26 -20.11
C ARG A 208 9.03 -11.28 -19.46
N ASP A 209 8.63 -11.42 -18.20
CA ASP A 209 7.81 -10.44 -17.45
C ASP A 209 8.67 -9.47 -16.66
N GLY A 210 9.63 -8.87 -17.38
CA GLY A 210 10.66 -8.02 -16.83
C GLY A 210 10.09 -6.72 -16.26
N ILE A 211 10.71 -6.27 -15.18
CA ILE A 211 10.63 -4.87 -14.75
C ILE A 211 11.28 -4.04 -15.86
N ILE A 212 10.51 -3.18 -16.51
CA ILE A 212 11.01 -2.26 -17.53
C ILE A 212 11.51 -1.01 -16.82
N LYS A 213 12.81 -0.75 -16.88
CA LYS A 213 13.39 0.51 -16.41
C LYS A 213 13.26 1.53 -17.54
N LYS A 214 12.62 2.67 -17.26
CA LYS A 214 12.59 3.84 -18.15
C LYS A 214 13.23 5.00 -17.41
N GLU A 215 14.11 5.73 -18.09
CA GLU A 215 14.73 6.93 -17.54
C GLU A 215 13.90 8.15 -17.93
N VAL A 216 13.54 8.95 -16.94
CA VAL A 216 12.78 10.18 -17.11
C VAL A 216 13.74 11.35 -16.96
N ASN A 217 13.94 12.08 -18.06
CA ASN A 217 14.73 13.30 -18.08
C ASN A 217 13.89 14.46 -17.57
N THR A 218 14.41 15.17 -16.57
CA THR A 218 13.80 16.38 -16.01
C THR A 218 14.86 17.47 -15.92
N ASP A 219 14.44 18.72 -15.69
CA ASP A 219 15.36 19.83 -15.44
C ASP A 219 16.24 19.64 -14.19
N LYS A 220 15.93 18.64 -13.34
CA LYS A 220 16.68 18.28 -12.13
C LYS A 220 17.53 17.03 -12.28
N GLY A 221 17.60 16.45 -13.49
CA GLY A 221 18.37 15.27 -13.81
C GLY A 221 17.51 14.10 -14.26
N VAL A 222 18.17 12.95 -14.40
CA VAL A 222 17.59 11.70 -14.88
C VAL A 222 17.11 10.86 -13.71
N PHE A 223 15.83 10.47 -13.71
CA PHE A 223 15.25 9.66 -12.65
C PHE A 223 14.77 8.31 -13.22
N PRO A 224 15.13 7.18 -12.58
CA PRO A 224 14.66 5.88 -13.02
C PRO A 224 13.21 5.63 -12.55
N CYS A 225 12.36 5.26 -13.51
CA CYS A 225 11.03 4.74 -13.30
C CYS A 225 10.99 3.25 -13.65
N TYR A 226 10.12 2.51 -12.98
CA TYR A 226 9.98 1.07 -13.18
C TYR A 226 8.52 0.74 -13.53
N TYR A 227 8.36 0.07 -14.67
CA TYR A 227 7.06 -0.33 -15.21
C TYR A 227 6.95 -1.84 -15.29
N PHE A 228 5.72 -2.33 -15.23
CA PHE A 228 5.39 -3.72 -15.50
C PHE A 228 4.55 -3.81 -16.76
N ASN A 229 4.86 -4.75 -17.65
CA ASN A 229 4.02 -5.01 -18.82
C ASN A 229 2.65 -5.55 -18.35
N ILE A 230 1.61 -4.70 -18.46
CA ILE A 230 0.27 -5.03 -18.00
C ILE A 230 -0.30 -6.18 -18.84
N ILE A 231 -0.17 -6.14 -20.18
CA ILE A 231 -0.69 -7.20 -21.05
C ILE A 231 -0.13 -8.57 -20.65
N SER A 232 1.18 -8.67 -20.43
CA SER A 232 1.79 -9.94 -20.04
C SER A 232 1.34 -10.40 -18.66
N ARG A 233 1.21 -9.48 -17.69
CA ARG A 233 0.64 -9.80 -16.37
C ARG A 233 -0.81 -10.25 -16.44
N ILE A 234 -1.64 -9.62 -17.27
CA ILE A 234 -3.02 -10.03 -17.49
C ILE A 234 -3.05 -11.43 -18.12
N LYS A 235 -2.20 -11.71 -19.12
CA LYS A 235 -2.08 -13.06 -19.71
C LYS A 235 -1.72 -14.11 -18.67
N LEU A 236 -0.77 -13.81 -17.79
CA LEU A 236 -0.42 -14.71 -16.68
C LEU A 236 -1.60 -14.91 -15.72
N LEU A 237 -2.29 -13.83 -15.31
CA LEU A 237 -3.46 -13.91 -14.45
C LEU A 237 -4.58 -14.75 -15.06
N LEU A 238 -4.90 -14.54 -16.34
CA LEU A 238 -5.91 -15.31 -17.06
C LEU A 238 -5.48 -16.76 -17.32
N SER A 239 -4.18 -17.06 -17.29
CA SER A 239 -3.70 -18.43 -17.37
C SER A 239 -3.94 -19.20 -16.05
N ASN A 240 -4.16 -18.49 -14.94
CA ASN A 240 -4.51 -19.10 -13.66
C ASN A 240 -6.03 -19.35 -13.55
N ASN A 241 -6.43 -20.61 -13.42
CA ASN A 241 -7.84 -20.99 -13.38
C ASN A 241 -8.57 -20.50 -12.12
N ASP A 242 -7.89 -20.41 -10.98
CA ASP A 242 -8.47 -19.85 -9.74
C ASP A 242 -8.79 -18.37 -9.93
N PHE A 243 -7.85 -17.61 -10.51
CA PHE A 243 -8.08 -16.20 -10.84
C PHE A 243 -9.27 -16.01 -11.78
N LYS A 244 -9.34 -16.78 -12.87
CA LYS A 244 -10.45 -16.69 -13.84
C LYS A 244 -11.82 -16.96 -13.24
N ARG A 245 -11.93 -17.90 -12.29
CA ARG A 245 -13.21 -18.25 -11.64
C ARG A 245 -13.82 -17.08 -10.85
N HIS A 246 -13.01 -16.09 -10.49
CA HIS A 246 -13.46 -14.91 -9.76
C HIS A 246 -13.81 -13.71 -10.67
N LEU A 247 -13.72 -13.86 -11.99
CA LEU A 247 -14.15 -12.85 -12.96
C LEU A 247 -15.62 -13.05 -13.34
N GLU A 248 -16.41 -11.99 -13.20
CA GLU A 248 -17.84 -11.91 -13.49
C GLU A 248 -18.08 -11.04 -14.73
N PHE A 249 -18.46 -11.66 -15.84
CA PHE A 249 -18.67 -10.97 -17.13
C PHE A 249 -20.14 -10.64 -17.42
N SER A 250 -21.05 -11.31 -16.73
CA SER A 250 -22.49 -11.09 -16.84
C SER A 250 -23.06 -10.63 -15.50
N HIS A 251 -24.10 -9.81 -15.57
CA HIS A 251 -24.89 -9.40 -14.41
C HIS A 251 -26.29 -9.05 -14.90
N ASP A 252 -27.30 -9.51 -14.19
CA ASP A 252 -28.68 -9.20 -14.53
C ASP A 252 -28.98 -7.74 -14.18
N ILE A 253 -28.98 -6.89 -15.22
CA ILE A 253 -29.26 -5.46 -15.06
C ILE A 253 -30.74 -5.30 -14.75
N LYS A 254 -31.04 -4.99 -13.49
CA LYS A 254 -32.39 -4.66 -13.03
C LYS A 254 -32.65 -3.18 -13.29
N LYS A 255 -33.80 -2.89 -13.89
CA LYS A 255 -34.24 -1.50 -14.10
C LYS A 255 -34.31 -0.77 -12.76
N ASN A 256 -33.77 0.45 -12.71
CA ASN A 256 -33.77 1.33 -11.52
C ASN A 256 -33.01 0.77 -10.30
N VAL A 257 -32.03 -0.13 -10.52
CA VAL A 257 -31.17 -0.69 -9.47
C VAL A 257 -29.71 -0.62 -9.89
N TYR A 258 -28.86 -0.09 -9.02
CA TYR A 258 -27.42 0.02 -9.17
C TYR A 258 -26.73 -0.87 -8.12
N ASP A 259 -26.75 -2.17 -8.34
CA ASP A 259 -26.09 -3.20 -7.51
C ASP A 259 -24.73 -3.65 -8.06
N SER A 260 -24.39 -3.20 -9.27
CA SER A 260 -23.12 -3.49 -9.93
C SER A 260 -22.61 -2.28 -10.71
N TYR A 261 -21.32 -2.29 -11.03
CA TYR A 261 -20.73 -1.32 -11.97
C TYR A 261 -21.31 -1.50 -13.39
N LEU A 262 -21.78 -2.70 -13.74
CA LEU A 262 -22.42 -3.01 -15.02
C LEU A 262 -23.77 -2.29 -15.21
N CYS A 263 -24.37 -1.78 -14.13
CA CYS A 263 -25.58 -0.96 -14.21
C CYS A 263 -25.31 0.48 -14.68
N GLY A 264 -24.04 0.92 -14.70
CA GLY A 264 -23.67 2.26 -15.12
C GLY A 264 -23.84 2.48 -16.63
N GLU A 265 -24.45 3.59 -17.03
CA GLU A 265 -24.67 3.94 -18.44
C GLU A 265 -23.38 3.95 -19.26
N TYR A 266 -22.29 4.43 -18.68
CA TYR A 266 -20.99 4.50 -19.36
C TYR A 266 -20.39 3.10 -19.59
N ILE A 267 -20.53 2.21 -18.61
CA ILE A 267 -20.06 0.83 -18.70
C ILE A 267 -20.88 0.06 -19.77
N GLN A 268 -22.19 0.27 -19.80
CA GLN A 268 -23.05 -0.31 -20.84
C GLN A 268 -22.68 0.20 -22.24
N LYS A 269 -22.35 1.49 -22.37
CA LYS A 269 -21.84 2.05 -23.62
C LYS A 269 -20.55 1.35 -24.07
N ILE A 270 -19.58 1.18 -23.16
CA ILE A 270 -18.35 0.41 -23.45
C ILE A 270 -18.70 -0.99 -23.95
N LYS A 271 -19.59 -1.72 -23.26
CA LYS A 271 -20.01 -3.07 -23.67
C LYS A 271 -20.58 -3.06 -25.08
N ASN A 272 -21.50 -2.15 -25.38
CA ASN A 272 -22.14 -2.02 -26.69
C ASN A 272 -21.16 -1.63 -27.80
N ASP A 273 -20.14 -0.83 -27.48
CA ASP A 273 -19.09 -0.47 -28.42
C ASP A 273 -18.21 -1.68 -28.78
N VAL A 274 -17.89 -2.56 -27.81
CA VAL A 274 -17.20 -3.83 -28.08
C VAL A 274 -18.06 -4.77 -28.93
N ILE A 275 -19.35 -4.95 -28.58
CA ILE A 275 -20.28 -5.80 -29.35
C ILE A 275 -20.30 -5.35 -30.82
N ARG A 276 -20.46 -4.04 -31.06
CA ARG A 276 -20.50 -3.48 -32.42
C ARG A 276 -19.17 -3.59 -33.16
N LYS A 277 -18.06 -3.25 -32.49
CA LYS A 277 -16.72 -3.21 -33.12
C LYS A 277 -16.20 -4.59 -33.50
N TYR A 278 -16.46 -5.63 -32.69
CA TYR A 278 -15.92 -6.97 -32.90
C TYR A 278 -16.97 -8.00 -33.33
N ASN A 279 -18.24 -7.62 -33.45
CA ASN A 279 -19.34 -8.52 -33.80
C ASN A 279 -19.44 -9.76 -32.89
N VAL A 280 -19.29 -9.55 -31.58
CA VAL A 280 -19.37 -10.61 -30.55
C VAL A 280 -20.59 -10.35 -29.67
N ALA A 281 -21.51 -11.30 -29.59
CA ALA A 281 -22.78 -11.13 -28.87
C ALA A 281 -22.60 -10.97 -27.35
N ASP A 282 -21.67 -11.69 -26.74
CA ASP A 282 -21.36 -11.60 -25.30
C ASP A 282 -19.84 -11.53 -25.06
N PRO A 283 -19.24 -10.32 -25.17
CA PRO A 283 -17.80 -10.17 -25.04
C PRO A 283 -17.34 -10.29 -23.58
N LYS A 284 -16.28 -11.08 -23.33
CA LYS A 284 -15.60 -11.12 -22.04
C LYS A 284 -14.71 -9.88 -21.87
N ILE A 285 -15.30 -8.78 -21.40
CA ILE A 285 -14.58 -7.51 -21.22
C ILE A 285 -13.92 -7.47 -19.84
N LEU A 286 -12.63 -7.14 -19.81
CA LEU A 286 -11.86 -6.82 -18.61
C LEU A 286 -11.91 -5.30 -18.37
N TYR A 287 -12.74 -4.91 -17.40
CA TYR A 287 -12.90 -3.52 -16.99
C TYR A 287 -11.81 -3.12 -15.99
N ILE A 288 -10.82 -2.37 -16.46
CA ILE A 288 -9.65 -1.97 -15.67
C ILE A 288 -9.86 -0.57 -15.10
N VAL A 289 -9.66 -0.43 -13.80
CA VAL A 289 -9.48 0.87 -13.14
C VAL A 289 -8.03 1.01 -12.72
N THR A 290 -7.50 2.21 -12.92
CA THR A 290 -6.13 2.56 -12.52
C THR A 290 -6.17 3.55 -11.38
N TYR A 291 -5.16 3.54 -10.53
CA TYR A 291 -4.97 4.50 -9.46
C TYR A 291 -3.48 4.76 -9.29
N SER A 292 -3.08 5.99 -9.01
CA SER A 292 -1.75 6.27 -8.50
C SER A 292 -1.82 7.10 -7.23
N ASP A 293 -0.70 7.27 -6.55
CA ASP A 293 -0.52 8.31 -5.53
C ASP A 293 0.96 8.38 -5.15
N ASP A 294 1.32 9.47 -4.49
CA ASP A 294 2.59 9.64 -3.82
C ASP A 294 2.50 9.18 -2.36
N TYR A 295 3.41 8.30 -1.91
CA TYR A 295 3.55 8.00 -0.49
C TYR A 295 5.00 7.93 -0.04
N ASN A 296 5.22 8.36 1.21
CA ASN A 296 6.52 8.26 1.86
C ASN A 296 6.75 6.83 2.39
N VAL A 297 7.85 6.20 1.99
CA VAL A 297 8.19 4.82 2.38
C VAL A 297 8.82 4.71 3.78
N THR A 298 9.46 5.79 4.25
CA THR A 298 10.22 5.82 5.50
C THR A 298 9.37 6.18 6.70
N SER A 299 8.37 7.05 6.52
CA SER A 299 7.56 7.54 7.62
C SER A 299 6.36 6.62 7.87
N ARG A 300 6.14 6.25 9.14
CA ARG A 300 4.92 5.52 9.55
C ARG A 300 3.66 6.38 9.37
N SER A 301 3.80 7.71 9.42
CA SER A 301 2.76 8.68 9.10
C SER A 301 3.11 9.40 7.80
N SER A 302 2.13 9.73 6.94
CA SER A 302 2.33 10.43 5.66
C SER A 302 2.91 11.86 5.77
N ILE A 303 3.38 12.30 6.94
CA ILE A 303 3.55 13.72 7.30
C ILE A 303 5.03 14.17 7.36
N GLN A 304 6.03 13.29 7.18
CA GLN A 304 7.44 13.71 7.27
C GLN A 304 8.11 13.92 5.90
N ASN A 305 8.55 15.16 5.65
CA ASN A 305 9.04 15.73 4.38
C ASN A 305 10.51 15.41 4.04
N SER A 306 10.98 14.17 4.17
CA SER A 306 12.26 13.82 3.52
C SER A 306 11.99 13.57 2.03
N ASN A 307 12.25 14.57 1.19
CA ASN A 307 12.00 14.52 -0.27
C ASN A 307 12.61 13.29 -0.98
N ASN A 308 13.63 12.66 -0.40
CA ASN A 308 14.35 11.55 -1.04
C ASN A 308 13.72 10.17 -0.83
N SER A 309 12.63 10.06 -0.06
CA SER A 309 12.01 8.77 0.26
C SER A 309 10.52 8.65 -0.10
N SER A 310 9.99 9.62 -0.83
CA SER A 310 8.63 9.55 -1.35
C SER A 310 8.63 8.96 -2.76
N VAL A 311 7.76 7.98 -3.00
CA VAL A 311 7.60 7.30 -4.28
C VAL A 311 6.19 7.54 -4.80
N THR A 312 6.06 7.69 -6.12
CA THR A 312 4.78 7.54 -6.81
C THR A 312 4.61 6.06 -7.14
N ALA A 313 3.46 5.48 -6.85
CA ALA A 313 3.13 4.14 -7.31
C ALA A 313 1.83 4.16 -8.11
N GLY A 314 1.79 3.39 -9.20
CA GLY A 314 0.58 3.15 -9.98
C GLY A 314 0.11 1.72 -9.83
N TYR A 315 -1.20 1.56 -9.65
CA TYR A 315 -1.91 0.32 -9.45
C TYR A 315 -3.07 0.19 -10.44
N PHE A 316 -3.38 -1.03 -10.85
CA PHE A 316 -4.61 -1.34 -11.56
C PHE A 316 -5.34 -2.49 -10.87
N TYR A 317 -6.65 -2.53 -11.07
CA TYR A 317 -7.52 -3.61 -10.62
C TYR A 317 -8.70 -3.77 -11.56
N PHE A 318 -9.40 -4.89 -11.41
CA PHE A 318 -10.50 -5.30 -12.26
C PHE A 318 -11.84 -5.07 -11.55
N LEU A 319 -12.78 -4.36 -12.20
CA LEU A 319 -14.13 -4.14 -11.65
C LEU A 319 -15.00 -5.40 -11.67
N ASN A 320 -14.73 -6.30 -12.62
CA ASN A 320 -15.37 -7.60 -12.78
C ASN A 320 -14.87 -8.66 -11.80
N MET A 321 -14.06 -8.33 -10.79
CA MET A 321 -13.81 -9.28 -9.72
C MET A 321 -15.04 -9.40 -8.82
N ASN A 322 -15.38 -10.62 -8.41
CA ASN A 322 -16.42 -10.86 -7.43
C ASN A 322 -16.15 -10.13 -6.10
N GLU A 323 -17.18 -9.88 -5.29
CA GLU A 323 -17.04 -9.00 -4.12
C GLU A 323 -16.01 -9.54 -3.10
N ASP A 324 -16.03 -10.85 -2.84
CA ASP A 324 -15.14 -11.53 -1.89
C ASP A 324 -13.65 -11.35 -2.19
N VAL A 325 -13.28 -11.33 -3.46
CA VAL A 325 -11.90 -11.18 -3.91
C VAL A 325 -11.56 -9.72 -4.22
N SER A 326 -12.53 -8.98 -4.73
CA SER A 326 -12.40 -7.54 -4.93
C SER A 326 -12.27 -6.77 -3.61
N SER A 327 -12.47 -7.38 -2.44
CA SER A 327 -12.15 -6.72 -1.16
C SER A 327 -10.68 -6.89 -0.74
N ARG A 328 -9.98 -7.87 -1.30
CA ARG A 328 -8.62 -8.29 -0.88
C ARG A 328 -7.52 -7.46 -1.53
N LEU A 329 -6.37 -7.28 -0.90
CA LEU A 329 -5.26 -6.50 -1.49
C LEU A 329 -4.54 -7.25 -2.62
N GLU A 330 -4.73 -8.57 -2.69
CA GLU A 330 -4.18 -9.47 -3.70
C GLU A 330 -4.77 -9.26 -5.10
N SER A 331 -5.90 -8.57 -5.21
CA SER A 331 -6.51 -8.17 -6.49
C SER A 331 -6.12 -6.75 -6.94
N ILE A 332 -5.13 -6.12 -6.28
CA ILE A 332 -4.54 -4.84 -6.69
C ILE A 332 -3.13 -5.08 -7.21
N PHE A 333 -2.90 -4.67 -8.45
CA PHE A 333 -1.67 -4.97 -9.19
C PHE A 333 -0.88 -3.70 -9.44
N GLN A 334 0.35 -3.62 -8.91
CA GLN A 334 1.21 -2.48 -9.20
C GLN A 334 1.70 -2.55 -10.66
N PHE A 335 1.54 -1.50 -11.45
CA PHE A 335 2.09 -1.42 -12.82
C PHE A 335 3.19 -0.36 -12.96
N TYR A 336 3.31 0.56 -12.00
CA TYR A 336 4.28 1.65 -12.02
C TYR A 336 4.86 1.91 -10.62
N VAL A 337 6.15 2.24 -10.56
CA VAL A 337 6.79 2.89 -9.41
C VAL A 337 7.90 3.82 -9.88
N GLY A 338 7.92 5.04 -9.35
CA GLY A 338 8.97 6.02 -9.61
C GLY A 338 9.18 6.97 -8.43
N PRO A 339 10.27 7.76 -8.42
CA PRO A 339 10.46 8.84 -7.47
C PRO A 339 9.34 9.89 -7.57
N SER A 340 8.72 10.25 -6.43
CA SER A 340 7.63 11.25 -6.40
C SER A 340 8.05 12.65 -6.86
N CYS A 341 9.35 12.94 -6.88
CA CYS A 341 9.87 14.20 -7.39
C CYS A 341 9.64 14.36 -8.90
N ILE A 342 9.50 13.26 -9.65
CA ILE A 342 9.26 13.32 -11.09
C ILE A 342 7.96 14.05 -11.40
N SER A 343 6.87 13.77 -10.66
CA SER A 343 5.57 14.44 -10.84
C SER A 343 5.63 15.95 -10.57
N LYS A 344 6.72 16.45 -9.95
CA LYS A 344 6.95 17.88 -9.68
C LYS A 344 7.86 18.54 -10.72
N TYR A 345 8.74 17.78 -11.36
CA TYR A 345 9.80 18.31 -12.24
C TYR A 345 9.57 18.08 -13.73
N SER A 346 8.59 17.25 -14.10
CA SER A 346 8.45 16.76 -15.48
C SER A 346 7.13 17.14 -16.16
N ASN A 347 6.41 18.16 -15.67
CA ASN A 347 5.06 18.49 -16.16
C ASN A 347 4.17 17.23 -16.25
N ASP A 348 4.14 16.42 -15.19
CA ASP A 348 3.30 15.22 -15.10
C ASP A 348 3.64 14.09 -16.10
N GLU A 349 4.91 13.99 -16.54
CA GLU A 349 5.39 12.93 -17.47
C GLU A 349 5.06 11.49 -17.04
N PRO A 350 5.04 11.12 -15.74
CA PRO A 350 4.52 9.84 -15.30
C PRO A 350 3.06 9.63 -15.70
N PHE A 351 2.18 10.60 -15.44
CA PHE A 351 0.77 10.51 -15.77
C PHE A 351 0.54 10.46 -17.28
N ARG A 352 1.32 11.23 -18.05
CA ARG A 352 1.30 11.16 -19.52
C ARG A 352 1.69 9.76 -20.01
N THR A 353 2.81 9.21 -19.54
CA THR A 353 3.26 7.86 -19.90
C THR A 353 2.22 6.81 -19.53
N MET A 354 1.61 6.92 -18.34
CA MET A 354 0.53 6.03 -17.92
C MET A 354 -0.68 6.15 -18.86
N LYS A 355 -1.10 7.36 -19.22
CA LYS A 355 -2.23 7.60 -20.12
C LYS A 355 -1.97 7.07 -21.53
N GLU A 356 -0.79 7.31 -22.09
CA GLU A 356 -0.37 6.75 -23.38
C GLU A 356 -0.43 5.23 -23.36
N TYR A 357 0.15 4.62 -22.32
CA TYR A 357 0.15 3.17 -22.17
C TYR A 357 -1.27 2.59 -22.02
N PHE A 358 -2.14 3.23 -21.22
CA PHE A 358 -3.52 2.78 -21.07
C PHE A 358 -4.34 2.99 -22.34
N ASN A 359 -4.10 4.06 -23.09
CA ASN A 359 -4.72 4.28 -24.40
C ASN A 359 -4.28 3.21 -25.42
N GLU A 360 -3.01 2.79 -25.41
CA GLU A 360 -2.48 1.74 -26.28
C GLU A 360 -3.11 0.38 -25.99
N ILE A 361 -3.24 0.01 -24.71
CA ILE A 361 -3.86 -1.26 -24.34
C ILE A 361 -5.39 -1.22 -24.37
N ASN A 362 -5.99 -0.03 -24.39
CA ASN A 362 -7.42 0.11 -24.60
C ASN A 362 -7.75 -0.44 -26.00
N ASP A 363 -8.81 -1.23 -26.11
CA ASP A 363 -9.13 -1.99 -27.34
C ASP A 363 -8.23 -3.20 -27.66
N SER A 364 -7.24 -3.52 -26.84
CA SER A 364 -6.48 -4.76 -26.99
C SER A 364 -7.36 -6.00 -26.75
N VAL A 365 -7.06 -7.08 -27.47
CA VAL A 365 -7.68 -8.40 -27.30
C VAL A 365 -6.61 -9.39 -26.83
N ILE A 366 -6.88 -10.08 -25.72
CA ILE A 366 -6.03 -11.14 -25.19
C ILE A 366 -6.68 -12.49 -25.48
N ASN A 367 -5.94 -13.36 -26.17
CA ASN A 367 -6.36 -14.74 -26.43
C ASN A 367 -5.71 -15.67 -25.41
N ILE A 368 -6.53 -16.49 -24.72
CA ILE A 368 -6.09 -17.56 -23.81
C ILE A 368 -6.77 -18.85 -24.24
N GLY A 369 -6.02 -19.69 -24.97
CA GLY A 369 -6.63 -20.83 -25.67
C GLY A 369 -7.65 -20.35 -26.69
N LEU A 370 -8.89 -20.82 -26.56
CA LEU A 370 -10.02 -20.43 -27.41
C LEU A 370 -10.79 -19.21 -26.89
N GLU A 371 -10.45 -18.71 -25.70
CA GLU A 371 -11.16 -17.59 -25.09
C GLU A 371 -10.54 -16.24 -25.49
N GLN A 372 -11.40 -15.30 -25.85
CA GLN A 372 -11.01 -13.92 -26.15
C GLN A 372 -11.45 -12.99 -25.01
N TYR A 373 -10.51 -12.17 -24.54
CA TYR A 373 -10.73 -11.18 -23.49
C TYR A 373 -10.46 -9.77 -24.04
N PHE A 374 -11.42 -8.87 -23.92
CA PHE A 374 -11.33 -7.50 -24.43
C PHE A 374 -10.91 -6.56 -23.30
N ILE A 375 -9.82 -5.82 -23.45
CA ILE A 375 -9.37 -4.89 -22.39
C ILE A 375 -10.03 -3.54 -22.57
N ARG A 376 -10.63 -3.02 -21.50
CA ARG A 376 -11.17 -1.66 -21.45
C ARG A 376 -10.70 -0.93 -20.21
N HIS A 377 -9.98 0.17 -20.40
CA HIS A 377 -9.68 1.10 -19.34
C HIS A 377 -10.93 1.94 -19.08
N VAL A 378 -11.46 1.88 -17.86
CA VAL A 378 -12.71 2.55 -17.49
C VAL A 378 -12.44 3.97 -17.02
N LEU A 379 -11.55 4.11 -16.03
CA LEU A 379 -11.17 5.41 -15.49
C LEU A 379 -9.86 5.34 -14.71
N HIS A 380 -9.31 6.53 -14.46
CA HIS A 380 -8.28 6.76 -13.48
C HIS A 380 -8.92 7.27 -12.18
N ALA A 381 -8.70 6.54 -11.10
CA ALA A 381 -9.07 6.90 -9.74
C ALA A 381 -7.88 7.59 -9.08
N GLY A 382 -8.13 8.51 -8.17
CA GLY A 382 -7.07 9.25 -7.52
C GLY A 382 -7.63 10.30 -6.57
N ASP A 383 -6.72 10.96 -5.87
CA ASP A 383 -7.11 12.13 -5.09
C ASP A 383 -7.39 13.33 -6.02
N ASN A 384 -7.83 14.45 -5.45
CA ASN A 384 -8.18 15.62 -6.27
C ASN A 384 -6.97 16.24 -6.98
N LEU A 385 -5.81 16.29 -6.32
CA LEU A 385 -4.60 16.89 -6.86
C LEU A 385 -4.09 16.06 -8.03
N GLU A 386 -4.08 14.75 -7.84
CA GLU A 386 -3.68 13.77 -8.82
C GLU A 386 -4.60 13.75 -10.04
N LEU A 387 -5.93 13.70 -9.84
CA LEU A 387 -6.88 13.69 -10.96
C LEU A 387 -6.75 14.96 -11.82
N LYS A 388 -6.48 16.11 -11.19
CA LYS A 388 -6.22 17.33 -11.96
C LYS A 388 -4.97 17.21 -12.82
N LYS A 389 -3.88 16.66 -12.28
CA LYS A 389 -2.66 16.37 -13.05
C LYS A 389 -2.94 15.39 -14.19
N TYR A 390 -3.60 14.27 -13.90
CA TYR A 390 -3.94 13.26 -14.89
C TYR A 390 -4.82 13.80 -16.04
N HIS A 391 -5.73 14.72 -15.73
CA HIS A 391 -6.62 15.36 -16.70
C HIS A 391 -6.08 16.67 -17.28
N ASN A 392 -4.85 17.09 -16.93
CA ASN A 392 -4.27 18.39 -17.31
C ASN A 392 -5.21 19.58 -16.97
N ILE A 393 -5.86 19.55 -15.81
CA ILE A 393 -6.71 20.63 -15.32
C ILE A 393 -5.83 21.64 -14.57
N GLU A 394 -5.51 22.75 -15.23
CA GLU A 394 -4.61 23.79 -14.72
C GLU A 394 -5.19 24.63 -13.56
N SER A 395 -6.48 24.47 -13.23
CA SER A 395 -7.15 25.32 -12.26
C SER A 395 -6.61 25.10 -10.83
N GLY A 396 -6.26 26.19 -10.15
CA GLY A 396 -5.93 26.16 -8.73
C GLY A 396 -7.08 25.64 -7.86
N PHE A 397 -6.77 25.13 -6.66
CA PHE A 397 -7.79 24.78 -5.65
C PHE A 397 -8.31 25.98 -4.84
N ARG A 398 -7.61 27.11 -4.94
CA ARG A 398 -7.81 28.28 -4.10
C ARG A 398 -8.01 29.49 -5.00
N GLY A 399 -9.07 30.26 -4.72
CA GLY A 399 -9.40 31.48 -5.45
C GLY A 399 -10.90 31.55 -5.71
N ARG A 400 -11.48 32.75 -5.64
CA ARG A 400 -12.91 32.96 -5.96
C ARG A 400 -13.22 32.61 -7.41
N ASP A 401 -12.31 32.96 -8.30
CA ASP A 401 -12.40 32.70 -9.75
C ASP A 401 -11.76 31.38 -10.17
N SER A 402 -11.23 30.62 -9.21
CA SER A 402 -10.73 29.27 -9.49
C SER A 402 -11.92 28.35 -9.81
N GLN A 403 -11.69 27.33 -10.64
CA GLN A 403 -12.65 26.24 -10.86
C GLN A 403 -12.19 24.99 -10.11
N PRO A 404 -12.38 24.90 -8.78
CA PRO A 404 -11.73 23.87 -7.99
C PRO A 404 -12.44 22.52 -8.10
N CYS A 405 -13.68 22.47 -8.58
CA CYS A 405 -14.35 21.21 -8.94
C CYS A 405 -13.68 20.63 -10.19
N ARG A 406 -13.51 19.30 -10.23
CA ARG A 406 -12.97 18.56 -11.39
C ARG A 406 -14.05 18.02 -12.33
N LEU A 407 -15.32 18.16 -11.95
CA LEU A 407 -16.47 17.56 -12.63
C LEU A 407 -17.30 18.62 -13.36
N CYS A 408 -17.33 19.86 -12.87
CA CYS A 408 -18.09 20.95 -13.47
C CYS A 408 -17.32 22.28 -13.54
N LYS A 409 -17.78 23.19 -14.39
CA LYS A 409 -17.17 24.52 -14.61
C LYS A 409 -17.50 25.56 -13.54
N THR A 410 -18.12 25.16 -12.43
CA THR A 410 -18.52 26.10 -11.38
C THR A 410 -17.28 26.74 -10.73
N ILE A 411 -17.24 28.07 -10.70
CA ILE A 411 -16.20 28.83 -9.99
C ILE A 411 -16.43 28.79 -8.48
N GLY A 412 -15.35 28.91 -7.71
CA GLY A 412 -15.39 28.79 -6.25
C GLY A 412 -16.34 29.78 -5.57
N SER A 413 -16.48 30.99 -6.09
CA SER A 413 -17.45 31.98 -5.57
C SER A 413 -18.91 31.53 -5.68
N ASN A 414 -19.22 30.62 -6.59
CA ASN A 414 -20.59 30.18 -6.87
C ASN A 414 -20.96 28.89 -6.12
N PHE A 415 -20.00 28.21 -5.47
CA PHE A 415 -20.30 27.01 -4.69
C PHE A 415 -21.37 27.21 -3.61
N PRO A 416 -21.42 28.36 -2.90
CA PRO A 416 -22.48 28.63 -1.93
C PRO A 416 -23.86 28.83 -2.56
N LEU A 417 -24.00 28.89 -3.89
CA LEU A 417 -25.29 28.97 -4.57
C LEU A 417 -25.74 27.58 -5.05
N MET A 418 -24.81 26.66 -5.29
CA MET A 418 -25.10 25.32 -5.81
C MET A 418 -25.63 24.39 -4.71
N THR A 419 -26.91 24.03 -4.80
CA THR A 419 -27.51 22.93 -4.00
C THR A 419 -27.79 21.68 -4.83
N ARG A 420 -27.69 21.80 -6.16
CA ARG A 420 -27.95 20.73 -7.13
C ARG A 420 -26.83 20.65 -8.14
N GLU A 421 -26.77 19.53 -8.84
CA GLU A 421 -25.75 19.26 -9.83
C GLU A 421 -25.69 20.33 -10.93
N CYS A 422 -24.47 20.73 -11.31
CA CYS A 422 -24.26 21.62 -12.42
C CYS A 422 -24.26 20.81 -13.73
N LEU A 423 -25.15 21.14 -14.66
CA LEU A 423 -25.27 20.45 -15.95
C LEU A 423 -24.12 20.73 -16.93
N ILE A 424 -23.13 21.55 -16.55
CA ILE A 424 -22.02 21.92 -17.44
C ILE A 424 -20.76 21.16 -17.02
N PRO A 425 -20.46 20.00 -17.65
CA PRO A 425 -19.26 19.24 -17.37
C PRO A 425 -18.00 20.02 -17.75
N GLN A 426 -16.92 19.83 -16.99
CA GLN A 426 -15.67 20.56 -17.17
C GLN A 426 -14.88 20.10 -18.40
N CYS A 427 -14.91 18.80 -18.70
CA CYS A 427 -14.19 18.20 -19.82
C CYS A 427 -15.04 18.15 -21.09
N SER A 428 -14.62 18.90 -22.10
CA SER A 428 -15.11 18.80 -23.49
C SER A 428 -14.05 18.19 -24.43
N VAL A 429 -13.06 17.46 -23.89
CA VAL A 429 -11.83 17.14 -24.63
C VAL A 429 -11.61 15.62 -24.76
N GLY A 430 -11.98 15.08 -25.92
CA GLY A 430 -11.20 14.12 -26.74
C GLY A 430 -10.73 12.76 -26.21
N VAL A 431 -10.78 12.48 -24.91
CA VAL A 431 -10.43 11.17 -24.34
C VAL A 431 -11.73 10.57 -23.79
N SER A 432 -11.98 9.30 -24.12
CA SER A 432 -13.11 8.50 -23.64
C SER A 432 -13.50 8.86 -22.20
N ASP A 433 -14.64 9.55 -22.09
CA ASP A 433 -15.09 10.46 -21.04
C ASP A 433 -14.92 9.98 -19.57
N PRO A 434 -13.84 10.36 -18.86
CA PRO A 434 -13.58 10.00 -17.46
C PRO A 434 -14.07 11.07 -16.46
N SER A 435 -14.95 11.99 -16.88
CA SER A 435 -15.35 13.19 -16.13
C SER A 435 -16.28 12.95 -14.93
N TYR A 436 -16.57 11.70 -14.56
CA TYR A 436 -17.56 11.34 -13.54
C TYR A 436 -16.99 10.63 -12.30
N PHE A 437 -15.67 10.45 -12.20
CA PHE A 437 -15.10 9.77 -11.05
C PHE A 437 -15.24 10.60 -9.75
N VAL A 438 -15.98 10.04 -8.79
CA VAL A 438 -16.05 10.51 -7.40
C VAL A 438 -15.48 9.44 -6.48
N ASP A 439 -14.71 9.86 -5.47
CA ASP A 439 -14.09 8.93 -4.54
C ASP A 439 -14.67 9.09 -3.13
N ILE A 440 -15.35 8.06 -2.67
CA ILE A 440 -15.88 7.98 -1.30
C ILE A 440 -14.75 8.19 -0.27
N THR A 441 -13.55 7.67 -0.55
CA THR A 441 -12.40 7.75 0.37
C THR A 441 -11.93 9.19 0.52
N HIS A 442 -11.58 9.83 -0.59
CA HIS A 442 -10.98 11.16 -0.56
C HIS A 442 -11.99 12.30 -0.46
N ASP A 443 -13.14 12.20 -1.13
CA ASP A 443 -14.13 13.28 -1.20
C ASP A 443 -15.07 13.24 0.02
N PHE A 444 -15.55 12.07 0.43
CA PHE A 444 -16.43 11.94 1.60
C PHE A 444 -15.62 11.82 2.90
N PHE A 445 -14.87 10.73 3.13
CA PHE A 445 -14.21 10.49 4.41
C PHE A 445 -13.10 11.50 4.71
N LEU A 446 -12.18 11.75 3.77
CA LEU A 446 -11.12 12.75 3.93
C LEU A 446 -11.53 14.17 3.51
N GLY A 447 -12.84 14.41 3.36
CA GLY A 447 -13.40 15.67 2.90
C GLY A 447 -14.64 16.06 3.70
N ALA A 448 -15.82 15.80 3.14
CA ALA A 448 -17.09 16.19 3.73
C ALA A 448 -17.22 15.80 5.22
N ALA A 449 -16.87 14.57 5.60
CA ALA A 449 -16.93 14.10 6.98
C ALA A 449 -15.98 14.86 7.92
N VAL A 450 -14.73 15.09 7.49
CA VAL A 450 -13.75 15.89 8.25
C VAL A 450 -14.28 17.31 8.49
N TYR A 451 -14.83 17.94 7.45
CA TYR A 451 -15.36 19.30 7.55
C TYR A 451 -16.61 19.39 8.41
N PHE A 452 -17.49 18.39 8.34
CA PHE A 452 -18.64 18.27 9.23
C PHE A 452 -18.20 18.20 10.69
N PHE A 453 -17.29 17.29 11.04
CA PHE A 453 -16.83 17.15 12.42
C PHE A 453 -16.09 18.38 12.95
N LYS A 454 -15.39 19.12 12.08
CA LYS A 454 -14.79 20.40 12.46
C LYS A 454 -15.83 21.41 12.94
N ILE A 455 -16.98 21.51 12.26
CA ILE A 455 -18.09 22.37 12.69
C ILE A 455 -18.65 21.88 14.03
N VAL A 456 -18.97 20.59 14.10
CA VAL A 456 -19.55 19.94 15.29
C VAL A 456 -18.67 20.18 16.52
N PHE A 457 -17.37 19.89 16.43
CA PHE A 457 -16.46 20.08 17.55
C PHE A 457 -16.23 21.55 17.89
N THR A 458 -16.18 22.44 16.90
CA THR A 458 -16.07 23.89 17.18
C THR A 458 -17.26 24.35 18.03
N LYS A 459 -18.47 23.94 17.65
CA LYS A 459 -19.70 24.33 18.36
C LYS A 459 -19.80 23.67 19.74
N LEU A 460 -19.51 22.37 19.86
CA LEU A 460 -19.47 21.68 21.16
C LEU A 460 -18.43 22.29 22.11
N ASN A 461 -17.22 22.57 21.61
CA ASN A 461 -16.14 23.18 22.39
C ASN A 461 -16.47 24.61 22.81
N SER A 462 -17.09 25.42 21.95
CA SER A 462 -17.51 26.78 22.28
C SER A 462 -18.50 26.84 23.45
N ARG A 463 -19.30 25.78 23.62
CA ARG A 463 -20.23 25.59 24.75
C ARG A 463 -19.64 24.80 25.91
N ARG A 464 -18.35 24.44 25.85
CA ARG A 464 -17.64 23.63 26.85
C ARG A 464 -18.31 22.27 27.12
N LEU A 465 -18.96 21.70 26.11
CA LEU A 465 -19.64 20.41 26.23
C LEU A 465 -18.69 19.23 26.03
N ILE A 466 -17.55 19.44 25.37
CA ILE A 466 -16.53 18.42 25.11
C ILE A 466 -15.14 19.04 25.27
N SER A 467 -14.14 18.24 25.63
CA SER A 467 -12.73 18.61 25.54
C SER A 467 -11.93 17.58 24.74
N VAL A 468 -10.69 17.92 24.38
CA VAL A 468 -9.78 16.97 23.71
C VAL A 468 -9.52 15.76 24.62
N GLU A 469 -9.40 15.99 25.92
CA GLU A 469 -9.14 14.98 26.94
C GLU A 469 -10.30 13.99 27.04
N THR A 470 -11.55 14.47 27.19
CA THR A 470 -12.72 13.58 27.31
C THR A 470 -12.96 12.78 26.04
N LEU A 471 -12.75 13.41 24.87
CA LEU A 471 -12.84 12.72 23.58
C LEU A 471 -11.78 11.61 23.45
N ASN A 472 -10.53 11.90 23.80
CA ASN A 472 -9.44 10.93 23.71
C ASN A 472 -9.56 9.79 24.72
N GLU A 473 -10.00 10.07 25.96
CA GLU A 473 -10.33 9.02 26.93
C GLU A 473 -11.44 8.11 26.42
N THR A 474 -12.48 8.68 25.82
CA THR A 474 -13.57 7.90 25.22
C THR A 474 -13.06 7.01 24.09
N ILE A 475 -12.28 7.56 23.16
CA ILE A 475 -11.66 6.77 22.06
C ILE A 475 -10.72 5.70 22.61
N LYS A 476 -10.00 5.97 23.71
CA LYS A 476 -9.12 4.98 24.34
C LYS A 476 -9.93 3.78 24.84
N ASN A 477 -11.10 4.02 25.42
CA ASN A 477 -11.92 3.03 26.14
C ASN A 477 -12.98 2.31 25.27
N ILE A 478 -13.20 2.74 24.03
CA ILE A 478 -14.08 2.03 23.08
C ILE A 478 -13.32 0.87 22.43
N ASN A 479 -13.96 -0.31 22.41
CA ASN A 479 -13.49 -1.43 21.61
C ASN A 479 -14.00 -1.28 20.17
N PHE A 480 -13.08 -1.00 19.24
CA PHE A 480 -13.40 -0.85 17.82
C PHE A 480 -13.43 -2.18 17.05
N GLN A 481 -13.18 -3.32 17.71
CA GLN A 481 -13.13 -4.64 17.08
C GLN A 481 -12.19 -4.62 15.84
N ASP A 482 -12.71 -5.03 14.68
CA ASP A 482 -11.98 -5.07 13.40
C ASP A 482 -11.93 -3.70 12.68
N HIS A 483 -12.50 -2.64 13.27
CA HIS A 483 -12.45 -1.30 12.71
C HIS A 483 -11.13 -0.58 13.07
N ASP A 484 -10.66 0.27 12.15
CA ASP A 484 -9.48 1.09 12.37
C ASP A 484 -9.70 2.08 13.52
N LYS A 485 -8.97 1.92 14.63
CA LYS A 485 -9.07 2.81 15.79
C LYS A 485 -8.71 4.26 15.39
N PRO A 486 -9.59 5.25 15.65
CA PRO A 486 -9.26 6.66 15.44
C PRO A 486 -8.01 7.08 16.21
N ASN A 487 -7.17 7.92 15.60
CA ASN A 487 -6.06 8.55 16.30
C ASN A 487 -6.56 9.48 17.40
N TYR A 488 -5.73 9.69 18.41
CA TYR A 488 -5.96 10.73 19.40
C TYR A 488 -5.89 12.12 18.76
N PHE A 489 -6.85 12.96 19.14
CA PHE A 489 -6.94 14.35 18.74
C PHE A 489 -5.91 15.15 19.51
N LYS A 490 -5.12 15.98 18.82
CA LYS A 490 -4.25 16.97 19.48
C LYS A 490 -4.99 18.26 19.77
N ASP A 491 -5.91 18.60 18.88
CA ASP A 491 -6.82 19.72 18.98
C ASP A 491 -8.13 19.37 18.24
N LEU A 492 -9.21 20.07 18.58
CA LEU A 492 -10.54 19.85 17.98
C LEU A 492 -10.73 20.54 16.62
N ASN A 493 -9.79 21.42 16.24
CA ASN A 493 -9.86 22.21 15.00
C ASN A 493 -9.19 21.51 13.80
N ASN A 494 -8.30 20.56 14.08
CA ASN A 494 -7.45 19.86 13.13
C ASN A 494 -7.60 18.35 13.33
N ILE A 495 -8.55 17.79 12.57
CA ILE A 495 -8.87 16.37 12.62
C ILE A 495 -7.89 15.62 11.71
N TYR A 496 -6.92 14.94 12.31
CA TYR A 496 -5.91 14.13 11.61
C TYR A 496 -6.24 12.64 11.67
N GLN A 497 -7.10 12.20 10.76
CA GLN A 497 -7.48 10.79 10.61
C GLN A 497 -7.19 10.34 9.18
N ASN A 498 -6.76 9.09 8.99
CA ASN A 498 -6.83 8.46 7.67
C ASN A 498 -8.29 8.08 7.35
N SER A 499 -8.56 7.63 6.12
CA SER A 499 -9.93 7.34 5.68
C SER A 499 -10.60 6.22 6.46
N GLY A 500 -9.89 5.12 6.76
CA GLY A 500 -10.39 4.02 7.58
C GLY A 500 -10.70 4.47 9.01
N GLN A 501 -9.81 5.24 9.62
CA GLN A 501 -10.00 5.83 10.95
C GLN A 501 -11.17 6.80 10.99
N MET A 502 -11.33 7.64 9.96
CA MET A 502 -12.46 8.55 9.85
C MET A 502 -13.77 7.79 9.66
N LYS A 503 -13.78 6.72 8.86
CA LYS A 503 -14.95 5.84 8.71
C LYS A 503 -15.35 5.24 10.05
N SER A 504 -14.41 4.66 10.81
CA SER A 504 -14.66 4.15 12.16
C SER A 504 -15.16 5.25 13.09
N PHE A 505 -14.47 6.39 13.11
CA PHE A 505 -14.86 7.53 13.95
C PHE A 505 -16.29 7.97 13.66
N PHE A 506 -16.64 8.06 12.37
CA PHE A 506 -17.97 8.40 11.91
C PHE A 506 -18.99 7.35 12.36
N THR A 507 -18.75 6.06 12.13
CA THR A 507 -19.65 4.97 12.55
C THR A 507 -19.92 4.96 14.06
N PHE A 508 -18.89 5.14 14.87
CA PHE A 508 -18.99 5.11 16.33
C PHE A 508 -19.31 6.48 16.94
N PHE A 509 -19.53 7.52 16.13
CA PHE A 509 -19.66 8.89 16.61
C PHE A 509 -20.77 9.07 17.65
N PRO A 510 -21.99 8.49 17.54
CA PRO A 510 -23.02 8.67 18.56
C PRO A 510 -22.60 8.17 19.94
N VAL A 511 -21.90 7.04 19.98
CA VAL A 511 -21.39 6.44 21.23
C VAL A 511 -20.23 7.28 21.78
N ILE A 512 -19.33 7.73 20.89
CA ILE A 512 -18.21 8.60 21.26
C ILE A 512 -18.74 9.91 21.84
N LEU A 513 -19.68 10.56 21.16
CA LEU A 513 -20.25 11.84 21.57
C LEU A 513 -20.89 11.70 22.95
N LYS A 514 -21.82 10.74 23.13
CA LYS A 514 -22.52 10.52 24.41
C LYS A 514 -21.55 10.35 25.59
N ARG A 515 -20.46 9.61 25.40
CA ARG A 515 -19.48 9.37 26.49
C ARG A 515 -18.51 10.53 26.71
N SER A 516 -18.36 11.42 25.73
CA SER A 516 -17.41 12.54 25.81
C SER A 516 -18.04 13.83 26.37
N LEU A 517 -19.37 13.87 26.55
CA LEU A 517 -20.10 15.04 27.03
C LEU A 517 -19.85 15.26 28.53
N ILE A 518 -19.53 16.51 28.88
CA ILE A 518 -19.21 16.91 30.27
C ILE A 518 -20.47 17.30 31.06
N ASN A 519 -21.44 17.99 30.43
CA ASN A 519 -22.68 18.48 31.06
C ASN A 519 -23.85 18.43 30.07
N GLU A 520 -24.65 17.36 30.07
CA GLU A 520 -25.70 17.15 29.05
C GLU A 520 -26.97 17.99 29.24
N ASN A 521 -27.33 18.29 30.50
CA ASN A 521 -28.66 18.81 30.85
C ASN A 521 -28.96 20.19 30.28
N ASP A 522 -27.98 21.10 30.25
CA ASP A 522 -28.18 22.49 29.82
C ASP A 522 -28.13 22.68 28.29
N SER A 523 -27.91 21.60 27.53
CA SER A 523 -27.68 21.68 26.07
C SER A 523 -28.36 20.58 25.28
N LEU A 524 -29.35 19.90 25.86
CA LEU A 524 -30.03 18.78 25.21
C LEU A 524 -30.61 19.14 23.83
N GLU A 525 -31.27 20.30 23.71
CA GLU A 525 -31.87 20.71 22.44
C GLU A 525 -30.82 21.00 21.36
N PHE A 526 -29.72 21.64 21.74
CA PHE A 526 -28.59 21.87 20.85
C PHE A 526 -27.93 20.56 20.39
N ILE A 527 -27.73 19.61 21.31
CA ILE A 527 -27.18 18.28 20.98
C ILE A 527 -28.13 17.54 20.04
N LYS A 528 -29.45 17.61 20.24
CA LYS A 528 -30.43 17.02 19.33
C LYS A 528 -30.30 17.61 17.92
N THR A 529 -30.18 18.93 17.77
CA THR A 529 -29.97 19.57 16.46
C THR A 529 -28.72 19.04 15.77
N LEU A 530 -27.59 18.92 16.50
CA LEU A 530 -26.36 18.36 15.94
C LEU A 530 -26.51 16.90 15.53
N LEU A 531 -27.23 16.09 16.31
CA LEU A 531 -27.50 14.69 16.00
C LEU A 531 -28.40 14.53 14.78
N ILE A 532 -29.36 15.43 14.56
CA ILE A 532 -30.17 15.45 13.33
C ILE A 532 -29.29 15.76 12.11
N SER A 533 -28.39 16.74 12.21
CA SER A 533 -27.44 17.04 11.13
C SER A 533 -26.48 15.89 10.86
N TYR A 534 -25.99 15.23 11.93
CA TYR A 534 -25.18 14.01 11.83
C TYR A 534 -25.97 12.88 11.13
N GLU A 535 -27.23 12.67 11.49
CA GLU A 535 -28.08 11.65 10.91
C GLU A 535 -28.26 11.84 9.40
N ASN A 536 -28.39 13.09 8.94
CA ASN A 536 -28.48 13.39 7.51
C ASN A 536 -27.20 13.00 6.76
N ILE A 537 -26.02 13.40 7.25
CA ILE A 537 -24.75 13.03 6.60
C ILE A 537 -24.45 11.53 6.75
N ARG A 538 -24.95 10.88 7.81
CA ARG A 538 -24.86 9.43 7.99
C ARG A 538 -25.68 8.68 6.94
N LYS A 539 -26.90 9.12 6.65
CA LYS A 539 -27.71 8.55 5.56
C LYS A 539 -27.06 8.72 4.19
N ILE A 540 -26.41 9.86 3.93
CA ILE A 540 -25.59 10.03 2.72
C ILE A 540 -24.51 8.93 2.67
N MET A 541 -23.76 8.75 3.76
CA MET A 541 -22.71 7.73 3.84
C MET A 541 -23.24 6.30 3.63
N GLU A 542 -24.41 5.98 4.18
CA GLU A 542 -25.05 4.68 4.01
C GLU A 542 -25.44 4.42 2.55
N ILE A 543 -26.09 5.38 1.89
CA ILE A 543 -26.50 5.22 0.49
C ILE A 543 -25.27 5.03 -0.41
N ILE A 544 -24.25 5.89 -0.30
CA ILE A 544 -23.08 5.84 -1.19
C ILE A 544 -22.20 4.60 -0.96
N ASN A 545 -22.28 3.97 0.22
CA ASN A 545 -21.58 2.71 0.51
C ASN A 545 -22.48 1.47 0.38
N SER A 546 -23.76 1.63 0.06
CA SER A 546 -24.69 0.51 -0.05
C SER A 546 -24.26 -0.42 -1.19
N PRO A 547 -24.30 -1.75 -1.02
CA PRO A 547 -24.05 -2.69 -2.12
C PRO A 547 -25.14 -2.62 -3.20
N ILE A 548 -26.34 -2.15 -2.85
CA ILE A 548 -27.49 -2.02 -3.74
C ILE A 548 -28.08 -0.63 -3.57
N ILE A 549 -28.16 0.14 -4.65
CA ILE A 549 -28.75 1.47 -4.63
C ILE A 549 -29.95 1.46 -5.59
N HIS A 550 -31.14 1.77 -5.10
CA HIS A 550 -32.34 1.92 -5.92
C HIS A 550 -32.47 3.36 -6.43
N GLU A 551 -33.20 3.60 -7.52
CA GLU A 551 -33.45 4.95 -8.03
C GLU A 551 -34.12 5.86 -6.98
N ILE A 552 -34.96 5.30 -6.10
CA ILE A 552 -35.57 6.04 -4.99
C ILE A 552 -34.53 6.49 -3.94
N ASP A 553 -33.44 5.72 -3.78
CA ASP A 553 -32.33 6.11 -2.91
C ASP A 553 -31.56 7.28 -3.52
N LEU A 554 -31.48 7.39 -4.84
CA LEU A 554 -30.86 8.55 -5.51
C LEU A 554 -31.66 9.83 -5.29
N ILE A 555 -33.00 9.76 -5.34
CA ILE A 555 -33.88 10.89 -5.00
C ILE A 555 -33.66 11.30 -3.54
N SER A 556 -33.58 10.31 -2.64
CA SER A 556 -33.30 10.54 -1.23
C SER A 556 -31.92 11.16 -1.00
N LEU A 557 -30.90 10.67 -1.72
CA LEU A 557 -29.53 11.14 -1.67
C LEU A 557 -29.43 12.61 -2.11
N GLU A 558 -30.07 12.98 -3.22
CA GLU A 558 -30.12 14.38 -3.68
C GLU A 558 -30.71 15.28 -2.60
N LYS A 559 -31.83 14.87 -2.00
CA LYS A 559 -32.47 15.66 -0.94
C LYS A 559 -31.61 15.79 0.31
N LEU A 560 -30.96 14.71 0.72
CA LEU A 560 -30.06 14.69 1.88
C LEU A 560 -28.83 15.60 1.65
N ILE A 561 -28.26 15.58 0.44
CA ILE A 561 -27.15 16.47 0.08
C ILE A 561 -27.60 17.93 0.09
N GLU A 562 -28.78 18.26 -0.45
CA GLU A 562 -29.34 19.61 -0.39
C GLU A 562 -29.48 20.10 1.06
N ILE A 563 -30.02 19.27 1.95
CA ILE A 563 -30.16 19.57 3.39
C ILE A 563 -28.78 19.77 4.04
N TYR A 564 -27.82 18.91 3.74
CA TYR A 564 -26.46 19.00 4.28
C TYR A 564 -25.74 20.28 3.81
N ILE A 565 -25.82 20.61 2.52
CA ILE A 565 -25.21 21.82 1.97
C ILE A 565 -25.87 23.07 2.59
N LYS A 566 -27.19 23.06 2.82
CA LYS A 566 -27.88 24.14 3.53
C LYS A 566 -27.35 24.29 4.96
N PHE A 567 -27.24 23.19 5.72
CA PHE A 567 -26.64 23.19 7.05
C PHE A 567 -25.23 23.81 7.05
N LEU A 568 -24.38 23.46 6.08
CA LEU A 568 -23.04 24.04 5.96
C LEU A 568 -23.05 25.55 5.69
N ARG A 569 -24.04 26.06 4.95
CA ARG A 569 -24.19 27.50 4.69
C ARG A 569 -24.60 28.21 5.97
N ASP A 570 -25.61 27.68 6.66
CA ASP A 570 -26.16 28.28 7.87
C ASP A 570 -25.11 28.32 8.99
N GLU A 571 -24.28 27.28 9.13
CA GLU A 571 -23.24 27.21 10.18
C GLU A 571 -21.96 27.99 9.86
N ARG A 572 -21.77 28.45 8.61
CA ARG A 572 -20.55 29.17 8.17
C ARG A 572 -20.81 30.59 7.67
N SER A 573 -22.07 31.01 7.56
CA SER A 573 -22.46 32.36 7.13
C SER A 573 -22.03 33.43 8.13
N GLU A 574 -21.89 33.10 9.42
CA GLU A 574 -21.48 34.03 10.47
C GLU A 574 -20.03 34.55 10.35
N ASP A 575 -19.19 33.98 9.47
CA ASP A 575 -17.78 34.38 9.25
C ASP A 575 -17.59 35.22 7.97
N GLU A 576 -18.56 36.11 7.66
CA GLU A 576 -18.60 37.02 6.48
C GLU A 576 -17.35 37.89 6.32
N SER A 577 -16.66 38.19 7.42
CA SER A 577 -15.41 38.96 7.42
C SER A 577 -14.24 38.23 6.76
N SER A 578 -14.33 36.91 6.62
CA SER A 578 -13.29 36.09 6.01
C SER A 578 -13.63 35.83 4.55
N ARG A 579 -12.71 36.14 3.62
CA ARG A 579 -12.81 35.82 2.18
C ARG A 579 -12.84 34.30 1.88
N LYS A 580 -13.30 33.46 2.80
CA LYS A 580 -13.29 32.00 2.73
C LYS A 580 -14.55 31.51 2.03
N MET A 581 -14.38 30.56 1.11
CA MET A 581 -15.50 29.82 0.52
C MET A 581 -16.32 29.13 1.63
N VAL A 582 -17.62 29.43 1.67
CA VAL A 582 -18.60 28.83 2.59
C VAL A 582 -18.68 27.31 2.39
N ILE A 583 -18.73 26.87 1.13
CA ILE A 583 -18.70 25.46 0.74
C ILE A 583 -17.32 25.12 0.18
N LYS A 584 -16.67 24.09 0.74
CA LYS A 584 -15.39 23.57 0.24
C LYS A 584 -15.61 22.67 -0.96
N TYR A 585 -14.59 22.54 -1.80
CA TYR A 585 -14.71 21.78 -3.04
C TYR A 585 -15.06 20.30 -2.84
N LYS A 586 -14.55 19.63 -1.80
CA LYS A 586 -14.93 18.23 -1.49
C LYS A 586 -16.39 18.09 -1.08
N GLU A 587 -16.94 19.11 -0.42
CA GLU A 587 -18.37 19.15 -0.08
C GLU A 587 -19.21 19.42 -1.33
N HIS A 588 -18.74 20.30 -2.22
CA HIS A 588 -19.37 20.52 -3.52
C HIS A 588 -19.37 19.24 -4.37
N ILE A 589 -18.34 18.39 -4.30
CA ILE A 589 -18.30 17.12 -5.05
C ILE A 589 -19.48 16.20 -4.71
N LEU A 590 -20.08 16.30 -3.51
CA LEU A 590 -21.24 15.50 -3.12
C LEU A 590 -22.41 15.64 -4.10
N ILE A 591 -22.64 16.83 -4.67
CA ILE A 591 -23.76 17.05 -5.60
C ILE A 591 -23.64 16.22 -6.88
N HIS A 592 -22.42 15.77 -7.22
CA HIS A 592 -22.13 14.96 -8.41
C HIS A 592 -22.21 13.45 -8.13
N TYR A 593 -22.51 13.02 -6.90
CA TYR A 593 -22.62 11.60 -6.59
C TYR A 593 -23.78 10.93 -7.32
N ILE A 594 -24.88 11.65 -7.54
CA ILE A 594 -26.07 11.10 -8.21
C ILE A 594 -25.72 10.75 -9.66
N SER A 595 -25.18 11.68 -10.45
CA SER A 595 -24.74 11.39 -11.81
C SER A 595 -23.62 10.36 -11.88
N ALA A 596 -22.67 10.41 -10.95
CA ALA A 596 -21.60 9.43 -10.90
C ALA A 596 -22.15 8.01 -10.68
N ILE A 597 -23.14 7.82 -9.80
CA ILE A 597 -23.81 6.51 -9.63
C ILE A 597 -24.55 6.10 -10.90
N LYS A 598 -25.26 7.02 -11.56
CA LYS A 598 -25.96 6.72 -12.83
C LYS A 598 -24.99 6.31 -13.95
N LYS A 599 -23.84 6.97 -14.04
CA LYS A 599 -22.83 6.74 -15.09
C LYS A 599 -21.97 5.51 -14.82
N LEU A 600 -21.49 5.34 -13.59
CA LEU A 600 -20.50 4.32 -13.22
C LEU A 600 -21.13 3.10 -12.52
N GLY A 601 -22.38 3.19 -12.07
CA GLY A 601 -23.02 2.20 -11.22
C GLY A 601 -22.62 2.39 -9.76
N ASN A 602 -22.54 1.29 -9.00
CA ASN A 602 -22.22 1.37 -7.57
C ASN A 602 -20.78 1.89 -7.31
N LEU A 603 -20.67 3.05 -6.67
CA LEU A 603 -19.40 3.73 -6.36
C LEU A 603 -18.49 2.98 -5.38
N LYS A 604 -19.03 2.06 -4.57
CA LYS A 604 -18.24 1.26 -3.62
C LYS A 604 -17.08 0.52 -4.31
N LYS A 605 -17.30 0.02 -5.53
CA LYS A 605 -16.27 -0.69 -6.33
C LYS A 605 -15.17 0.24 -6.88
N PHE A 606 -15.41 1.55 -6.88
CA PHE A 606 -14.47 2.57 -7.34
C PHE A 606 -13.70 3.24 -6.20
N SER A 607 -13.99 2.88 -4.95
CA SER A 607 -13.34 3.43 -3.76
C SER A 607 -11.83 3.14 -3.74
N THR A 608 -11.03 4.17 -3.50
CA THR A 608 -9.55 4.07 -3.45
C THR A 608 -9.01 3.56 -2.12
N ILE A 609 -9.86 3.30 -1.12
CA ILE A 609 -9.43 2.88 0.23
C ILE A 609 -8.51 1.65 0.23
N ARG A 610 -8.70 0.73 -0.72
CA ARG A 610 -7.86 -0.47 -0.84
C ARG A 610 -6.51 -0.15 -1.46
N CYS A 611 -6.43 0.82 -2.35
CA CYS A 611 -5.17 1.28 -2.91
C CYS A 611 -4.31 1.96 -1.83
N GLU A 612 -4.93 2.72 -0.93
CA GLU A 612 -4.26 3.26 0.26
C GLU A 612 -3.69 2.17 1.18
N ALA A 613 -4.44 1.09 1.36
CA ALA A 613 -3.96 -0.08 2.09
C ALA A 613 -2.82 -0.81 1.33
N ALA A 614 -2.83 -0.80 0.00
CA ALA A 614 -1.73 -1.32 -0.82
C ALA A 614 -0.44 -0.49 -0.65
N HIS A 615 -0.54 0.84 -0.42
CA HIS A 615 0.61 1.67 -0.03
C HIS A 615 1.25 1.17 1.26
N GLN A 616 0.44 0.82 2.27
CA GLN A 616 0.96 0.31 3.55
C GLN A 616 1.74 -1.00 3.37
N GLN A 617 1.33 -1.86 2.45
CA GLN A 617 2.14 -3.04 2.09
C GLN A 617 3.49 -2.64 1.48
N GLY A 618 3.50 -1.66 0.57
CA GLY A 618 4.74 -1.14 -0.02
C GLY A 618 5.69 -0.56 1.03
N LYS A 619 5.17 0.23 1.97
CA LYS A 619 5.93 0.76 3.11
C LYS A 619 6.55 -0.35 3.95
N ARG A 620 5.76 -1.38 4.32
CA ARG A 620 6.26 -2.54 5.06
C ARG A 620 7.34 -3.29 4.29
N MET A 621 7.17 -3.49 2.99
CA MET A 621 8.17 -4.15 2.14
C MET A 621 9.52 -3.42 2.16
N ILE A 622 9.52 -2.09 2.11
CA ILE A 622 10.75 -1.28 2.18
C ILE A 622 11.32 -1.23 3.59
N GLN A 623 10.48 -1.10 4.63
CA GLN A 623 10.93 -1.09 6.03
C GLN A 623 11.60 -2.42 6.43
N LEU A 624 11.09 -3.54 5.91
CA LEU A 624 11.69 -4.87 6.07
C LEU A 624 12.85 -5.13 5.09
N SER A 625 13.13 -4.20 4.18
CA SER A 625 14.29 -4.28 3.29
C SER A 625 15.49 -3.61 3.95
N ASN A 626 16.63 -4.29 3.92
CA ASN A 626 17.91 -3.64 4.26
C ASN A 626 18.46 -2.81 3.09
N ASN A 627 17.92 -2.98 1.87
CA ASN A 627 18.32 -2.19 0.71
C ASN A 627 17.46 -0.93 0.60
N LYS A 628 18.08 0.23 0.84
CA LYS A 628 17.50 1.57 0.70
C LYS A 628 18.19 2.41 -0.37
N LYS A 629 19.14 1.84 -1.13
CA LYS A 629 19.93 2.58 -2.14
C LYS A 629 19.04 3.01 -3.31
N ASP A 630 18.22 2.09 -3.81
CA ASP A 630 17.19 2.37 -4.79
C ASP A 630 15.86 1.79 -4.30
N ILE A 631 15.07 2.66 -3.67
CA ILE A 631 13.78 2.31 -3.07
C ILE A 631 12.79 1.86 -4.15
N CYS A 632 12.77 2.54 -5.31
CA CYS A 632 11.84 2.24 -6.39
C CYS A 632 12.15 0.87 -7.02
N LEU A 633 13.41 0.57 -7.31
CA LEU A 633 13.84 -0.74 -7.81
C LEU A 633 13.57 -1.84 -6.79
N THR A 634 13.88 -1.57 -5.51
CA THR A 634 13.63 -2.52 -4.43
C THR A 634 12.15 -2.85 -4.33
N LEU A 635 11.28 -1.84 -4.40
CA LEU A 635 9.83 -2.04 -4.37
C LEU A 635 9.37 -2.82 -5.61
N ALA A 636 9.83 -2.44 -6.80
CA ALA A 636 9.50 -3.12 -8.05
C ALA A 636 9.87 -4.61 -8.00
N ARG A 637 11.10 -4.93 -7.57
CA ARG A 637 11.58 -6.31 -7.40
C ARG A 637 10.75 -7.09 -6.40
N LYS A 638 10.46 -6.52 -5.22
CA LYS A 638 9.64 -7.19 -4.21
C LYS A 638 8.21 -7.44 -4.69
N LYS A 639 7.62 -6.51 -5.45
CA LYS A 639 6.27 -6.65 -6.01
C LYS A 639 6.23 -7.65 -7.18
N GLN A 640 7.27 -7.72 -8.00
CA GLN A 640 7.41 -8.79 -9.00
C GLN A 640 7.51 -10.15 -8.34
N LEU A 641 8.35 -10.29 -7.31
CA LEU A 641 8.51 -11.52 -6.54
C LEU A 641 7.20 -11.98 -5.89
N ASP A 642 6.47 -11.04 -5.28
CA ASP A 642 5.16 -11.31 -4.68
C ASP A 642 4.14 -11.76 -5.74
N PHE A 643 4.10 -11.09 -6.89
CA PHE A 643 3.24 -11.47 -8.02
C PHE A 643 3.58 -12.87 -8.56
N SER A 644 4.87 -13.15 -8.85
CA SER A 644 5.33 -14.46 -9.33
C SER A 644 5.05 -15.58 -8.33
N TYR A 645 5.18 -15.31 -7.03
CA TYR A 645 4.84 -16.27 -5.99
C TYR A 645 3.33 -16.58 -5.96
N LYS A 646 2.49 -15.56 -6.05
CA LYS A 646 1.03 -15.71 -6.04
C LYS A 646 0.53 -16.46 -7.28
N ILE A 647 1.03 -16.11 -8.46
CA ILE A 647 0.58 -16.73 -9.71
C ILE A 647 0.96 -18.20 -9.83
N GLY A 648 2.09 -18.59 -9.23
CA GLY A 648 2.55 -19.98 -9.20
C GLY A 648 1.74 -20.90 -8.28
N LYS A 649 0.85 -20.36 -7.45
CA LYS A 649 -0.04 -21.16 -6.60
C LYS A 649 -1.30 -21.58 -7.35
N THR A 650 -1.74 -22.81 -7.10
CA THR A 650 -3.02 -23.34 -7.59
C THR A 650 -4.21 -22.56 -7.05
N ASN A 651 -4.13 -22.10 -5.79
CA ASN A 651 -5.13 -21.23 -5.18
C ASN A 651 -4.54 -19.82 -4.98
N TYR A 652 -4.71 -18.95 -5.98
CA TYR A 652 -4.18 -17.59 -5.99
C TYR A 652 -4.66 -16.77 -4.79
N PHE A 653 -5.93 -16.91 -4.40
CA PHE A 653 -6.53 -16.09 -3.33
C PHE A 653 -6.56 -16.73 -1.92
N ASN A 654 -6.25 -18.02 -1.74
CA ASN A 654 -6.33 -18.71 -0.44
C ASN A 654 -5.04 -18.67 0.41
N ILE A 655 -4.12 -17.75 0.12
CA ILE A 655 -2.79 -17.70 0.76
C ILE A 655 -2.85 -17.49 2.28
N GLN A 656 -3.91 -16.86 2.79
CA GLN A 656 -4.02 -16.52 4.20
C GLN A 656 -4.38 -17.71 5.10
N LYS A 657 -5.02 -18.77 4.57
CA LYS A 657 -5.42 -19.94 5.39
C LYS A 657 -4.22 -20.80 5.82
N GLU A 658 -3.11 -20.77 5.08
CA GLU A 658 -1.92 -21.60 5.40
C GLU A 658 -0.95 -20.91 6.38
N LYS A 659 -0.93 -19.58 6.46
CA LYS A 659 0.10 -18.83 7.22
C LYS A 659 -0.16 -18.71 8.73
N LEU A 660 -1.34 -19.08 9.23
CA LEU A 660 -1.75 -18.89 10.63
C LEU A 660 -1.63 -20.14 11.51
N ARG A 661 -1.21 -21.30 10.98
CA ARG A 661 -1.14 -22.55 11.76
C ARG A 661 0.26 -23.05 12.11
N ILE A 662 1.33 -22.34 11.75
CA ILE A 662 2.70 -22.81 12.07
C ILE A 662 3.52 -21.74 12.80
N ASN A 663 3.46 -20.48 12.35
CA ASN A 663 4.28 -19.42 12.94
C ASN A 663 3.77 -18.88 14.27
N ASP A 664 2.46 -18.84 14.50
CA ASP A 664 1.92 -18.33 15.77
C ASP A 664 2.19 -19.29 16.93
N HIS A 665 2.24 -20.60 16.67
CA HIS A 665 2.60 -21.60 17.67
C HIS A 665 4.09 -21.56 18.05
N ILE A 666 4.98 -21.28 17.09
CA ILE A 666 6.43 -21.14 17.34
C ILE A 666 6.74 -19.81 18.04
N LEU A 667 6.07 -18.71 17.67
CA LEU A 667 6.29 -17.38 18.27
C LEU A 667 5.73 -17.25 19.69
N LEU A 668 4.60 -17.91 20.01
CA LEU A 668 4.05 -17.92 21.38
C LEU A 668 4.98 -18.63 22.37
N LEU A 669 5.63 -19.72 21.94
CA LEU A 669 6.68 -20.38 22.73
C LEU A 669 7.89 -19.45 22.94
N ASN A 670 8.34 -18.77 21.89
CA ASN A 670 9.54 -17.94 21.93
C ASN A 670 9.38 -16.64 22.77
N LYS A 671 8.20 -16.00 22.74
CA LYS A 671 7.94 -14.75 23.50
C LYS A 671 7.86 -14.95 25.01
N LYS A 672 7.32 -16.09 25.49
CA LYS A 672 7.34 -16.44 26.92
C LYS A 672 8.73 -16.90 27.37
N TYR A 673 9.48 -17.58 26.50
CA TYR A 673 10.84 -18.08 26.77
C TYR A 673 11.81 -16.98 27.20
N HIS A 674 11.73 -15.81 26.59
CA HIS A 674 12.61 -14.69 26.94
C HIS A 674 12.27 -14.02 28.28
N GLN A 675 11.08 -14.24 28.85
CA GLN A 675 10.67 -13.59 30.09
C GLN A 675 10.97 -14.41 31.36
N THR A 676 11.25 -15.71 31.25
CA THR A 676 11.45 -16.61 32.41
C THR A 676 12.84 -17.24 32.52
N SER A 677 13.77 -16.95 31.60
CA SER A 677 15.04 -17.67 31.43
C SER A 677 16.16 -17.42 32.47
N ARG A 678 15.91 -16.75 33.60
CA ARG A 678 17.00 -16.47 34.57
C ARG A 678 17.30 -17.59 35.58
N ASN A 679 16.44 -18.61 35.73
CA ASN A 679 16.59 -19.61 36.81
C ASN A 679 16.35 -21.09 36.38
N MET A 680 16.58 -21.48 35.13
CA MET A 680 16.34 -22.87 34.69
C MET A 680 17.62 -23.74 34.69
N PRO A 681 17.55 -25.05 35.03
CA PRO A 681 18.67 -25.99 34.90
C PRO A 681 19.13 -26.15 33.45
N SER A 682 20.39 -26.52 33.26
CA SER A 682 21.10 -26.58 31.96
C SER A 682 20.50 -27.55 30.92
N GLU A 683 19.64 -28.48 31.32
CA GLU A 683 18.84 -29.33 30.43
C GLU A 683 17.46 -29.58 31.05
N SER A 684 16.40 -29.20 30.34
CA SER A 684 15.02 -29.49 30.73
C SER A 684 14.32 -30.24 29.60
N LYS A 685 13.74 -31.42 29.91
CA LYS A 685 12.93 -32.21 28.99
C LYS A 685 11.47 -31.81 29.14
N TYR A 686 10.86 -31.35 28.05
CA TYR A 686 9.44 -31.02 27.98
C TYR A 686 8.72 -32.04 27.10
N PHE A 687 7.46 -32.34 27.41
CA PHE A 687 6.62 -33.21 26.59
C PHE A 687 5.46 -32.38 26.06
N CYS A 688 5.22 -32.45 24.75
CA CYS A 688 3.98 -31.96 24.15
C CYS A 688 3.27 -33.17 23.56
N CYS A 689 2.00 -33.33 23.88
CA CYS A 689 1.18 -34.36 23.27
C CYS A 689 0.29 -33.72 22.21
N LYS A 690 0.39 -34.19 20.96
CA LYS A 690 -0.56 -33.87 19.90
C LYS A 690 -1.67 -34.91 19.95
N VAL A 691 -2.89 -34.52 20.32
CA VAL A 691 -4.05 -35.41 20.18
C VAL A 691 -4.31 -35.66 18.70
N THR A 692 -4.27 -36.92 18.29
CA THR A 692 -4.53 -37.36 16.91
C THR A 692 -5.94 -37.91 16.76
N ASP A 693 -6.51 -38.47 17.83
CA ASP A 693 -7.87 -39.01 17.83
C ASP A 693 -8.50 -39.03 19.23
N VAL A 694 -9.83 -38.99 19.32
CA VAL A 694 -10.59 -39.00 20.58
C VAL A 694 -11.73 -40.03 20.52
N PHE A 695 -11.75 -40.93 21.49
CA PHE A 695 -12.79 -41.93 21.71
C PHE A 695 -13.47 -41.67 23.07
N GLU A 696 -14.64 -42.29 23.33
CA GLU A 696 -15.47 -41.99 24.51
C GLU A 696 -14.72 -42.08 25.86
N ASP A 697 -13.72 -42.96 25.99
CA ASP A 697 -12.93 -43.17 27.20
C ASP A 697 -11.40 -43.00 27.00
N LYS A 698 -10.95 -42.72 25.77
CA LYS A 698 -9.52 -42.74 25.40
C LYS A 698 -9.16 -41.62 24.44
N ILE A 699 -7.92 -41.15 24.55
CA ILE A 699 -7.35 -40.17 23.62
C ILE A 699 -6.08 -40.77 23.04
N ILE A 700 -5.95 -40.76 21.71
CA ILE A 700 -4.69 -41.10 21.05
C ILE A 700 -3.86 -39.82 20.96
N VAL A 701 -2.64 -39.89 21.47
CA VAL A 701 -1.69 -38.78 21.36
C VAL A 701 -0.41 -39.22 20.67
N ASN A 702 0.09 -38.36 19.78
CA ASN A 702 1.48 -38.38 19.36
C ASN A 702 2.31 -37.58 20.35
N LYS A 703 3.23 -38.26 21.02
CA LYS A 703 4.08 -37.68 22.04
C LYS A 703 5.33 -37.10 21.40
N LEU A 704 5.47 -35.79 21.49
CA LEU A 704 6.64 -35.07 21.02
C LEU A 704 7.48 -34.70 22.24
N GLN A 705 8.66 -35.31 22.35
CA GLN A 705 9.63 -34.96 23.38
C GLN A 705 10.51 -33.81 22.89
N PHE A 706 10.56 -32.73 23.68
CA PHE A 706 11.45 -31.61 23.42
C PHE A 706 12.61 -31.62 24.40
N VAL A 707 13.83 -31.56 23.87
CA VAL A 707 15.03 -31.30 24.66
C VAL A 707 15.44 -29.86 24.39
N VAL A 708 15.43 -29.03 25.43
CA VAL A 708 15.88 -27.65 25.33
C VAL A 708 17.27 -27.58 25.94
N LYS A 709 18.24 -27.25 25.09
CA LYS A 709 19.61 -26.92 25.48
C LYS A 709 19.81 -25.43 25.25
N ILE A 710 20.69 -24.78 26.01
CA ILE A 710 20.89 -23.33 25.92
C ILE A 710 21.17 -22.92 24.46
N GLY A 711 20.20 -22.25 23.83
CA GLY A 711 20.28 -21.77 22.46
C GLY A 711 19.64 -22.66 21.37
N SER A 712 19.11 -23.84 21.70
CA SER A 712 18.49 -24.74 20.71
C SER A 712 17.37 -25.63 21.30
N MET A 713 16.32 -25.85 20.52
CA MET A 713 15.19 -26.73 20.88
C MET A 713 15.09 -27.87 19.85
N TYR A 714 15.20 -29.10 20.32
CA TYR A 714 15.11 -30.32 19.50
C TYR A 714 13.80 -31.02 19.78
N ALA A 715 13.08 -31.44 18.74
CA ALA A 715 11.85 -32.23 18.85
C ALA A 715 12.11 -33.66 18.36
N PHE A 716 11.74 -34.64 19.16
CA PHE A 716 11.80 -36.06 18.83
C PHE A 716 10.38 -36.62 18.86
N ASP A 717 10.02 -37.39 17.83
CA ASP A 717 8.75 -38.10 17.74
C ASP A 717 8.89 -39.44 18.46
N ASP A 718 8.12 -39.64 19.53
CA ASP A 718 8.30 -40.75 20.46
C ASP A 718 7.00 -41.56 20.53
N SER A 719 6.67 -42.24 19.43
CA SER A 719 5.58 -43.21 19.26
C SER A 719 4.13 -42.74 19.55
N ASN A 720 3.16 -43.45 18.97
CA ASN A 720 1.74 -43.29 19.32
C ASN A 720 1.47 -43.99 20.68
N GLU A 721 1.08 -43.23 21.71
CA GLU A 721 0.62 -43.78 22.99
C GLU A 721 -0.90 -43.61 23.12
N TYR A 722 -1.58 -44.64 23.61
CA TYR A 722 -2.99 -44.57 24.01
C TYR A 722 -3.04 -44.14 25.46
N LEU A 723 -3.71 -43.02 25.75
CA LEU A 723 -3.89 -42.53 27.12
C LEU A 723 -5.37 -42.60 27.49
N THR A 724 -5.65 -43.13 28.68
CA THR A 724 -6.95 -42.96 29.32
C THR A 724 -7.04 -41.58 29.98
N ILE A 725 -8.26 -41.12 30.27
CA ILE A 725 -8.49 -39.87 31.00
C ILE A 725 -7.82 -39.92 32.39
N GLU A 726 -7.78 -41.08 33.05
CA GLU A 726 -7.12 -41.27 34.35
C GLU A 726 -5.59 -41.19 34.23
N ASP A 727 -5.00 -41.68 33.14
CA ASP A 727 -3.56 -41.53 32.87
C ASP A 727 -3.15 -40.06 32.78
N ILE A 728 -3.99 -39.24 32.13
CA ILE A 728 -3.79 -37.79 31.98
C ILE A 728 -3.80 -37.10 33.35
N TYR A 729 -4.77 -37.43 34.21
CA TYR A 729 -4.84 -36.87 35.57
C TYR A 729 -3.68 -37.33 36.48
N SER A 730 -3.18 -38.56 36.30
CA SER A 730 -2.06 -39.08 37.09
C SER A 730 -0.70 -38.43 36.73
N TRP A 731 -0.56 -37.96 35.49
CA TRP A 731 0.64 -37.30 34.97
C TRP A 731 0.83 -35.89 35.51
N ASP A 732 -0.27 -35.14 35.64
CA ASP A 732 -0.29 -33.74 36.10
C ASP A 732 0.12 -33.60 37.59
N VAL A 733 -0.06 -34.66 38.39
CA VAL A 733 0.32 -34.65 39.81
C VAL A 733 1.82 -34.80 40.04
N ARG A 734 2.58 -35.41 39.10
CA ARG A 734 4.01 -35.71 39.30
C ARG A 734 4.98 -34.76 38.59
N LYS A 735 4.53 -33.98 37.61
CA LYS A 735 5.38 -33.00 36.91
C LYS A 735 4.61 -31.72 36.62
N GLN A 736 5.00 -30.62 37.26
CA GLN A 736 4.31 -29.31 37.26
C GLN A 736 4.24 -28.56 35.90
N ASN A 737 4.44 -29.20 34.75
CA ASN A 737 4.35 -28.54 33.44
C ASN A 737 3.99 -29.54 32.32
N ALA A 738 2.69 -29.80 32.11
CA ALA A 738 2.19 -30.48 30.92
C ALA A 738 1.29 -29.55 30.09
N PHE A 739 1.37 -29.65 28.75
CA PHE A 739 0.53 -28.90 27.80
C PHE A 739 -0.26 -29.88 26.94
N TYR A 740 -1.56 -29.67 26.78
CA TYR A 740 -2.45 -30.51 25.98
C TYR A 740 -3.11 -29.72 24.85
N PHE A 741 -3.25 -30.34 23.67
CA PHE A 741 -3.90 -29.75 22.47
C PHE A 741 -4.99 -30.69 21.95
N MET A 742 -6.22 -30.22 21.76
CA MET A 742 -7.29 -30.99 21.09
C MET A 742 -7.67 -30.36 19.75
N GLU A 743 -7.70 -31.16 18.68
CA GLU A 743 -7.91 -30.67 17.30
C GLU A 743 -9.37 -30.32 16.94
N ASN A 744 -10.36 -30.74 17.73
CA ASN A 744 -11.79 -30.63 17.36
C ASN A 744 -12.64 -29.61 18.13
N PHE A 745 -12.07 -28.85 19.07
CA PHE A 745 -12.77 -27.74 19.72
C PHE A 745 -11.93 -26.48 19.63
N SER A 746 -12.55 -25.38 19.21
CA SER A 746 -11.95 -24.08 18.91
C SER A 746 -11.33 -23.33 20.11
N PHE A 747 -10.90 -24.02 21.18
CA PHE A 747 -10.39 -23.43 22.41
C PHE A 747 -9.08 -24.06 22.87
N LEU A 748 -8.17 -23.19 23.33
CA LEU A 748 -6.96 -23.55 24.07
C LEU A 748 -7.33 -23.61 25.56
N TYR A 749 -7.24 -24.77 26.22
CA TYR A 749 -7.46 -24.86 27.67
C TYR A 749 -6.17 -24.49 28.43
N PHE A 750 -6.24 -23.46 29.25
CA PHE A 750 -5.25 -23.19 30.30
C PHE A 750 -5.85 -23.64 31.64
N MET A 751 -5.43 -24.79 32.17
CA MET A 751 -5.73 -25.12 33.56
C MET A 751 -4.74 -24.38 34.47
N LYS A 752 -5.22 -23.32 35.14
CA LYS A 752 -4.65 -22.86 36.41
C LYS A 752 -5.75 -22.99 37.45
N ILE A 753 -5.63 -23.98 38.32
CA ILE A 753 -6.62 -24.20 39.40
C ILE A 753 -6.56 -23.00 40.35
N GLY A 754 -7.64 -22.23 40.37
CA GLY A 754 -7.82 -21.05 41.21
C GLY A 754 -9.00 -20.21 40.72
N SER A 755 -10.22 -20.68 41.03
CA SER A 755 -11.55 -20.10 40.76
C SER A 755 -12.13 -20.28 39.35
N PHE A 756 -13.16 -21.13 39.28
CA PHE A 756 -14.10 -21.26 38.18
C PHE A 756 -15.24 -20.25 38.40
N GLN A 757 -15.53 -19.39 37.42
CA GLN A 757 -16.86 -18.81 37.20
C GLN A 757 -17.17 -18.96 35.72
N MET A 758 -18.25 -19.68 35.40
CA MET A 758 -18.70 -19.91 34.02
C MET A 758 -19.33 -18.66 33.41
N TYR A 759 -18.94 -18.35 32.17
CA TYR A 759 -19.76 -17.70 31.15
C TYR A 759 -19.60 -18.45 29.82
#